data_AF-A0AAW0U1Z7-F1
#
_entry.id   AF-A0AAW0U1Z7-F1
#
_cell.length_a   1.000
_cell.length_b   1.000
_cell.length_c   1.000
_cell.angle_alpha   90.00
_cell.angle_beta   90.00
_cell.angle_gamma   90.00
#
_symmetry.space_group_name_H-M   'P 1'
#
loop_
_entity.id
_entity.type
_entity.pdbx_description
1 polymer ?
#
loop_
_entity_poly.entity_id
_entity_poly.type
_entity_poly.pdbx_seq_one_letter_code
_entity_poly.pdbx_strand_id
1 'polypeptide(L)'
;MTALRSSATLLVLLLLLLFFRPLITCAQLEEAGNGDLGGEGGEERVPGVFLQSSGVPSIDSYLKLKKPFPTLTSLTVCLHLYLYHIRSTLTPILSYSVPDFQDELLLYVDWNVGGLGIVCCGGSGRVEQQNVFTYGLLYSWVHLCVSLDLEGWIYTVAIDSHVQHGNISNLLGKELLVRGGGILVVGQEQDLHGGGFNIEQTYEGYVAGLIVFPQVQRIQRVKEFLSCKLRSEAAVVTFSSLEQDWELHGDLKTISFTPEQLCGKPPPVHVMFPERRTLKESQDQCHMLKGWLSAPQSESENMAIVKATQDRIDMCSISWGVYLWLGVKAVFSNKSWSFISLETNKSMTYTNFRKGYSTAVASYNCTYMDSFDTGKWAVYPCTLKTCSVCSFDTPSTLRLRGLCEDTVLDRIYVIKGVKNGKPFFSGIGNTEIFWDNTTWAMTDLLDRGVSGSMISSLQQYPLGLRTWNIAGDKCPFENPKLLLTACSEKQYTCHDGTCINKQQRCDRAVNCPDQSDERLCTPVVLPEDYIREVPPAKIGTEPAWINFHITILSMQPLDTNNMKTTVDIRLTLSWRDPRLDMESLNYADTLNVIHEENIWRPDLLFQDVMGTEAMSKLQWETFVSVMESTPLPDDITRVREDEVYPGETNSLKLEQNYRVTFTCDMRLQLYPFDTQTCTFIIRLKSYTRDLVALRSFGTIVEYRGARNLREYKIGEVELVGHDWDNYSGQEIRFNLDNLSGFYVSSTYVPTFLMVLICYSTFFFELDDFNDRIMVSLTALLVLATLFTQITETTPTTSYLKLLDVWFVACIFINFFIVIVLVVINTQRMKENNTPGTVSVVMPFGAKKSAGHPAPPGFFPPPQHLMRSVKINTFAQIIFPIILFVLVMAYVGLSYRDPM
;
A
#
# COMPACT_ATOMS: atom_id res chain seq x y z
N MET A 1 23.01 -19.45 29.06
CA MET A 1 23.95 -18.68 29.92
C MET A 1 24.43 -17.49 29.12
N THR A 2 23.64 -16.42 29.08
CA THR A 2 23.69 -15.44 27.97
C THR A 2 23.26 -14.02 28.34
N ALA A 3 22.69 -13.81 29.54
CA ALA A 3 22.15 -12.51 30.01
C ALA A 3 23.23 -11.49 30.45
N LEU A 4 24.48 -11.66 30.04
CA LEU A 4 25.64 -10.91 30.53
C LEU A 4 26.50 -10.28 29.40
N ARG A 5 25.93 -10.14 28.19
CA ARG A 5 26.56 -9.46 27.04
C ARG A 5 25.78 -8.26 26.48
N SER A 6 24.56 -8.00 26.95
CA SER A 6 23.66 -6.97 26.35
C SER A 6 23.69 -5.60 27.05
N SER A 7 24.73 -5.29 27.84
CA SER A 7 24.79 -4.08 28.68
C SER A 7 25.93 -3.10 28.30
N ALA A 8 26.49 -3.22 27.09
CA ALA A 8 27.62 -2.41 26.62
C ALA A 8 27.31 -1.55 25.38
N THR A 9 26.25 -1.85 24.63
CA THR A 9 25.95 -1.27 23.31
C THR A 9 24.98 -0.09 23.32
N LEU A 10 24.31 0.20 24.45
CA LEU A 10 23.23 1.20 24.50
C LEU A 10 23.63 2.57 25.08
N LEU A 11 24.86 2.73 25.58
CA LEU A 11 25.29 3.95 26.30
C LEU A 11 26.25 4.86 25.50
N VAL A 12 26.60 4.48 24.26
CA VAL A 12 27.61 5.18 23.44
C VAL A 12 26.98 6.04 22.33
N LEU A 13 25.69 5.85 22.03
CA LEU A 13 25.03 6.42 20.84
C LEU A 13 24.37 7.81 21.07
N LEU A 14 24.57 8.45 22.23
CA LEU A 14 23.71 9.55 22.69
C LEU A 14 24.47 10.77 23.27
N LEU A 15 25.75 10.92 22.95
CA LEU A 15 26.56 12.09 23.32
C LEU A 15 27.44 12.55 22.13
N LEU A 16 27.71 13.86 22.08
CA LEU A 16 28.59 14.56 21.14
C LEU A 16 28.06 14.73 19.69
N LEU A 17 26.97 15.48 19.60
CA LEU A 17 26.79 16.49 18.53
C LEU A 17 28.01 17.45 18.47
N LEU A 18 28.33 17.94 17.25
CA LEU A 18 29.32 18.99 16.92
C LEU A 18 30.79 18.55 17.10
N PHE A 19 31.73 18.70 16.15
CA PHE A 19 32.05 19.90 15.34
C PHE A 19 32.79 19.56 14.01
N PHE A 20 32.98 20.60 13.17
CA PHE A 20 33.83 20.72 11.96
C PHE A 20 33.29 20.29 10.57
N ARG A 21 33.49 21.22 9.62
CA ARG A 21 33.37 21.20 8.13
C ARG A 21 34.74 20.84 7.51
N PRO A 22 34.96 20.68 6.17
CA PRO A 22 34.25 21.27 5.00
C PRO A 22 34.07 20.24 3.82
N LEU A 23 33.93 20.49 2.49
CA LEU A 23 33.80 21.64 1.54
C LEU A 23 33.26 21.11 0.16
N ILE A 24 33.25 21.98 -0.88
CA ILE A 24 33.23 21.75 -2.36
C ILE A 24 31.86 21.55 -3.08
N THR A 25 31.63 22.50 -4.02
CA THR A 25 30.73 22.65 -5.20
C THR A 25 29.66 21.60 -5.55
N CYS A 26 28.51 21.94 -6.18
CA CYS A 26 28.12 23.14 -6.97
C CYS A 26 26.58 23.40 -6.83
N ALA A 27 25.83 24.24 -7.56
CA ALA A 27 26.06 25.05 -8.78
C ALA A 27 25.35 26.44 -8.72
N GLN A 28 24.69 26.86 -9.81
CA GLN A 28 24.04 28.18 -10.02
C GLN A 28 22.51 28.14 -9.82
N LEU A 29 21.92 29.25 -9.38
CA LEU A 29 21.04 30.09 -10.22
C LEU A 29 20.83 31.47 -9.57
N GLU A 30 20.47 32.47 -10.37
CA GLU A 30 20.28 33.86 -9.96
C GLU A 30 18.79 34.23 -9.96
N GLU A 31 18.31 34.92 -8.92
CA GLU A 31 17.09 35.73 -9.00
C GLU A 31 17.47 37.21 -8.90
N ALA A 32 17.02 38.01 -9.87
CA ALA A 32 17.29 39.44 -9.91
C ALA A 32 16.29 40.23 -9.06
N GLY A 33 16.78 41.22 -8.32
CA GLY A 33 15.97 42.08 -7.45
C GLY A 33 15.02 43.00 -8.22
N ASN A 34 13.91 43.35 -7.58
CA ASN A 34 12.87 44.23 -8.13
C ASN A 34 13.38 45.65 -8.42
N GLY A 35 12.93 46.26 -9.52
CA GLY A 35 13.36 47.58 -9.99
C GLY A 35 12.18 48.43 -10.44
N ASP A 36 11.77 49.37 -9.59
CA ASP A 36 10.56 50.19 -9.76
C ASP A 36 10.87 51.45 -10.59
N LEU A 37 10.27 51.57 -11.79
CA LEU A 37 10.28 52.78 -12.62
C LEU A 37 8.97 52.89 -13.42
N GLY A 38 8.13 53.84 -13.05
CA GLY A 38 6.92 54.17 -13.79
C GLY A 38 7.19 55.01 -15.05
N GLY A 39 6.35 54.85 -16.06
CA GLY A 39 6.33 55.70 -17.26
C GLY A 39 5.03 55.50 -18.02
N GLU A 40 4.25 56.57 -18.20
CA GLU A 40 3.03 56.54 -19.00
C GLU A 40 3.37 56.40 -20.48
N GLY A 41 2.87 55.34 -21.12
CA GLY A 41 2.95 55.11 -22.56
C GLY A 41 1.70 54.36 -23.01
N GLY A 42 1.10 54.77 -24.14
CA GLY A 42 -0.15 54.18 -24.61
C GLY A 42 0.02 52.71 -25.02
N GLU A 43 -0.93 51.86 -24.63
CA GLU A 43 -0.95 50.43 -24.94
C GLU A 43 -1.05 50.17 -26.45
N GLU A 44 0.08 49.84 -27.07
CA GLU A 44 0.16 49.41 -28.47
C GLU A 44 -0.29 47.95 -28.59
N ARG A 45 -1.21 47.66 -29.52
CA ARG A 45 -1.92 46.37 -29.59
C ARG A 45 -1.39 45.45 -30.69
N VAL A 46 -1.29 44.17 -30.37
CA VAL A 46 -0.91 43.10 -31.30
C VAL A 46 -2.16 42.63 -32.08
N PRO A 47 -2.16 42.67 -33.42
CA PRO A 47 -3.26 42.19 -34.24
C PRO A 47 -3.29 40.65 -34.32
N GLY A 48 -4.50 40.10 -34.40
CA GLY A 48 -4.75 38.68 -34.59
C GLY A 48 -6.18 38.39 -35.06
N VAL A 49 -6.49 37.10 -35.14
CA VAL A 49 -7.74 36.58 -35.67
C VAL A 49 -8.19 35.35 -34.89
N PHE A 50 -9.51 35.18 -34.80
CA PHE A 50 -10.17 33.98 -34.29
C PHE A 50 -10.77 33.20 -35.47
N LEU A 51 -10.35 31.96 -35.66
CA LEU A 51 -10.81 31.04 -36.70
C LEU A 51 -11.86 30.06 -36.14
N GLN A 52 -12.79 29.61 -36.99
CA GLN A 52 -13.99 28.82 -36.63
C GLN A 52 -14.82 29.51 -35.53
N SER A 53 -15.14 30.79 -35.73
CA SER A 53 -15.59 31.68 -34.64
C SER A 53 -16.99 31.38 -34.05
N SER A 54 -17.71 30.41 -34.61
CA SER A 54 -18.95 29.80 -34.12
C SER A 54 -18.74 28.51 -33.30
N GLY A 55 -17.57 27.87 -33.41
CA GLY A 55 -17.26 26.56 -32.82
C GLY A 55 -17.77 25.34 -33.60
N VAL A 56 -18.38 25.56 -34.77
CA VAL A 56 -18.71 24.51 -35.74
C VAL A 56 -17.58 24.44 -36.77
N PRO A 57 -16.97 23.27 -37.05
CA PRO A 57 -15.88 23.18 -38.00
C PRO A 57 -16.38 23.43 -39.43
N SER A 58 -15.67 24.28 -40.17
CA SER A 58 -15.98 24.61 -41.57
C SER A 58 -14.71 24.72 -42.41
N ILE A 59 -14.81 24.29 -43.67
CA ILE A 59 -13.76 24.45 -44.68
C ILE A 59 -13.58 25.91 -45.15
N ASP A 60 -14.58 26.77 -44.91
CA ASP A 60 -14.58 28.15 -45.42
C ASP A 60 -13.81 29.14 -44.53
N SER A 61 -13.49 28.78 -43.27
CA SER A 61 -12.81 29.68 -42.33
C SER A 61 -11.29 29.65 -42.51
N TYR A 62 -10.74 30.66 -43.18
CA TYR A 62 -9.29 30.83 -43.37
C TYR A 62 -8.89 32.26 -43.75
N LEU A 63 -7.58 32.54 -43.67
CA LEU A 63 -6.97 33.73 -44.27
C LEU A 63 -6.13 33.33 -45.49
N LYS A 64 -6.15 34.16 -46.52
CA LYS A 64 -5.33 33.99 -47.74
C LYS A 64 -4.52 35.25 -48.03
N LEU A 65 -3.21 35.11 -48.24
CA LEU A 65 -2.33 36.25 -48.52
C LEU A 65 -2.60 36.84 -49.91
N LYS A 66 -2.71 38.16 -50.02
CA LYS A 66 -2.90 38.87 -51.32
C LYS A 66 -1.59 39.13 -52.07
N LYS A 67 -0.48 39.22 -51.34
CA LYS A 67 0.86 39.50 -51.89
C LYS A 67 1.51 38.20 -52.38
N PRO A 68 2.23 38.20 -53.51
CA PRO A 68 2.96 37.03 -53.97
C PRO A 68 4.09 36.70 -52.97
N PHE A 69 4.13 35.45 -52.52
CA PHE A 69 5.20 34.99 -51.63
C PHE A 69 6.54 34.88 -52.41
N PRO A 70 7.69 35.30 -51.85
CA PRO A 70 8.98 35.25 -52.52
C PRO A 70 9.61 33.85 -52.45
N THR A 71 10.59 33.58 -53.32
CA THR A 71 11.47 32.41 -53.20
C THR A 71 12.45 32.61 -52.04
N LEU A 72 12.62 31.61 -51.17
CA LEU A 72 13.45 31.68 -49.96
C LEU A 72 14.35 30.43 -49.81
N THR A 73 15.63 30.65 -49.51
CA THR A 73 16.59 29.61 -49.09
C THR A 73 16.75 29.52 -47.56
N SER A 74 16.29 30.52 -46.82
CA SER A 74 16.15 30.44 -45.36
C SER A 74 15.00 31.35 -44.89
N LEU A 75 14.40 31.02 -43.75
CA LEU A 75 13.24 31.75 -43.23
C LEU A 75 13.06 31.57 -41.71
N THR A 76 12.36 32.51 -41.07
CA THR A 76 11.83 32.35 -39.71
C THR A 76 10.35 32.74 -39.70
N VAL A 77 9.47 31.83 -39.26
CA VAL A 77 8.06 32.08 -38.96
C VAL A 77 7.90 32.23 -37.45
N CYS A 78 7.33 33.33 -36.97
CA CYS A 78 7.01 33.54 -35.56
C CYS A 78 5.53 33.94 -35.42
N LEU A 79 4.83 33.38 -34.42
CA LEU A 79 3.41 33.65 -34.15
C LEU A 79 3.02 33.29 -32.70
N HIS A 80 1.85 33.73 -32.27
CA HIS A 80 1.20 33.28 -31.04
C HIS A 80 -0.06 32.48 -31.39
N LEU A 81 -0.18 31.29 -30.80
CA LEU A 81 -1.26 30.33 -30.99
C LEU A 81 -2.08 30.21 -29.72
N TYR A 82 -3.39 29.99 -29.86
CA TYR A 82 -4.27 29.58 -28.77
C TYR A 82 -5.30 28.62 -29.37
N LEU A 83 -5.17 27.33 -29.10
CA LEU A 83 -5.99 26.28 -29.73
C LEU A 83 -7.11 25.82 -28.79
N TYR A 84 -8.31 25.64 -29.31
CA TYR A 84 -9.46 25.11 -28.57
C TYR A 84 -9.71 23.62 -28.79
N HIS A 85 -9.46 23.14 -30.02
CA HIS A 85 -9.97 21.85 -30.53
C HIS A 85 -8.94 21.08 -31.38
N ILE A 86 -9.06 19.75 -31.38
CA ILE A 86 -8.23 18.77 -32.09
C ILE A 86 -9.15 17.96 -33.01
N ARG A 87 -9.39 18.47 -34.22
CA ARG A 87 -10.41 17.91 -35.14
C ARG A 87 -9.99 16.59 -35.80
N SER A 88 -8.68 16.34 -35.90
CA SER A 88 -8.05 15.14 -36.45
C SER A 88 -6.61 14.99 -35.94
N THR A 89 -5.91 13.95 -36.39
CA THR A 89 -4.49 13.71 -36.05
C THR A 89 -3.57 14.85 -36.47
N LEU A 90 -3.95 15.60 -37.50
CA LEU A 90 -3.23 16.76 -38.01
C LEU A 90 -4.06 18.03 -37.77
N THR A 91 -3.47 19.05 -37.15
CA THR A 91 -4.05 20.40 -37.04
C THR A 91 -3.14 21.40 -37.76
N PRO A 92 -3.53 21.96 -38.92
CA PRO A 92 -2.68 22.88 -39.65
C PRO A 92 -2.64 24.25 -38.97
N ILE A 93 -1.48 24.88 -38.97
CA ILE A 93 -1.28 26.25 -38.52
C ILE A 93 -1.22 27.17 -39.75
N LEU A 94 -0.35 26.81 -40.69
CA LEU A 94 -0.03 27.57 -41.90
C LEU A 94 0.30 26.58 -43.01
N SER A 95 -0.31 26.76 -44.18
CA SER A 95 -0.05 25.95 -45.37
C SER A 95 0.25 26.87 -46.56
N TYR A 96 1.20 26.48 -47.40
CA TYR A 96 1.65 27.22 -48.56
C TYR A 96 1.86 26.24 -49.72
N SER A 97 1.13 26.46 -50.81
CA SER A 97 1.14 25.63 -52.00
C SER A 97 1.55 26.41 -53.25
N VAL A 98 2.24 25.73 -54.17
CA VAL A 98 2.53 26.20 -55.54
C VAL A 98 1.85 25.27 -56.55
N PRO A 99 1.65 25.67 -57.82
CA PRO A 99 0.92 24.85 -58.79
C PRO A 99 1.43 23.42 -58.99
N ASP A 100 2.74 23.19 -58.79
CA ASP A 100 3.38 21.87 -58.93
C ASP A 100 3.45 21.07 -57.61
N PHE A 101 3.22 21.69 -56.45
CA PHE A 101 3.40 21.08 -55.12
C PHE A 101 2.41 21.65 -54.09
N GLN A 102 1.58 20.77 -53.50
CA GLN A 102 0.71 21.10 -52.38
C GLN A 102 1.54 21.49 -51.13
N ASP A 103 2.40 20.58 -50.65
CA ASP A 103 3.28 20.78 -49.50
C ASP A 103 4.56 21.57 -49.82
N GLU A 104 4.44 22.84 -50.24
CA GLU A 104 5.63 23.68 -50.48
C GLU A 104 6.21 24.27 -49.17
N LEU A 105 5.33 24.66 -48.25
CA LEU A 105 5.64 24.86 -46.82
C LEU A 105 4.39 24.65 -45.97
N LEU A 106 4.34 23.55 -45.22
CA LEU A 106 3.26 23.22 -44.27
C LEU A 106 3.81 23.19 -42.84
N LEU A 107 3.11 23.87 -41.92
CA LEU A 107 3.36 23.88 -40.48
C LEU A 107 2.11 23.37 -39.76
N TYR A 108 2.23 22.30 -38.99
CA TYR A 108 1.09 21.64 -38.32
C TYR A 108 1.46 21.05 -36.96
N VAL A 109 0.45 20.77 -36.14
CA VAL A 109 0.57 19.95 -34.93
C VAL A 109 0.15 18.52 -35.27
N ASP A 110 0.96 17.54 -34.91
CA ASP A 110 0.66 16.10 -35.03
C ASP A 110 0.29 15.55 -33.64
N TRP A 111 -0.94 15.11 -33.48
CA TRP A 111 -1.47 14.64 -32.21
C TRP A 111 -1.20 13.15 -31.92
N ASN A 112 -0.73 12.37 -32.90
CA ASN A 112 -0.27 11.00 -32.67
C ASN A 112 1.05 10.96 -31.89
N VAL A 113 1.93 11.93 -32.15
CA VAL A 113 3.26 12.04 -31.52
C VAL A 113 3.42 13.25 -30.58
N GLY A 114 2.32 13.97 -30.33
CA GLY A 114 2.31 15.20 -29.52
C GLY A 114 3.33 16.21 -30.01
N GLY A 115 3.33 16.50 -31.31
CA GLY A 115 4.49 17.04 -32.01
C GLY A 115 4.23 18.24 -32.91
N LEU A 116 5.31 18.91 -33.30
CA LEU A 116 5.30 19.93 -34.35
C LEU A 116 5.85 19.32 -35.64
N GLY A 117 5.01 19.23 -36.66
CA GLY A 117 5.37 18.82 -38.01
C GLY A 117 5.65 20.02 -38.91
N ILE A 118 6.74 19.94 -39.67
CA ILE A 118 7.11 20.92 -40.68
C ILE A 118 7.50 20.17 -41.95
N VAL A 119 6.79 20.43 -43.05
CA VAL A 119 7.12 19.93 -44.39
C VAL A 119 7.48 21.12 -45.26
N CYS A 120 8.49 21.00 -46.12
CA CYS A 120 8.87 22.04 -47.05
C CYS A 120 9.47 21.51 -48.36
N CYS A 121 9.60 22.42 -49.34
CA CYS A 121 10.31 22.19 -50.60
C CYS A 121 9.66 21.06 -51.45
N GLY A 122 8.33 21.07 -51.53
CA GLY A 122 7.52 20.10 -52.27
C GLY A 122 7.62 18.71 -51.66
N GLY A 123 7.39 18.59 -50.35
CA GLY A 123 7.53 17.35 -49.59
C GLY A 123 8.97 16.82 -49.41
N SER A 124 9.99 17.48 -49.99
CA SER A 124 11.38 16.98 -49.99
C SER A 124 12.05 17.10 -48.63
N GLY A 125 11.76 18.17 -47.89
CA GLY A 125 12.28 18.43 -46.55
C GLY A 125 11.23 18.14 -45.49
N ARG A 126 11.60 17.39 -44.44
CA ARG A 126 10.75 17.17 -43.25
C ARG A 126 11.49 17.41 -41.95
N VAL A 127 10.78 18.00 -40.99
CA VAL A 127 11.12 18.05 -39.57
C VAL A 127 9.90 17.57 -38.78
N GLU A 128 10.09 16.55 -37.95
CA GLU A 128 9.07 16.03 -37.05
C GLU A 128 9.64 16.11 -35.63
N GLN A 129 9.11 17.03 -34.82
CA GLN A 129 9.46 17.19 -33.39
C GLN A 129 8.43 16.45 -32.55
N GLN A 130 8.84 15.47 -31.72
CA GLN A 130 7.93 14.67 -30.88
C GLN A 130 7.89 15.15 -29.43
N ASN A 131 6.77 14.94 -28.72
CA ASN A 131 6.58 15.31 -27.31
C ASN A 131 6.80 16.80 -27.00
N VAL A 132 6.38 17.67 -27.92
CA VAL A 132 6.48 19.14 -27.84
C VAL A 132 5.12 19.79 -27.59
N PHE A 133 4.04 19.26 -28.17
CA PHE A 133 2.67 19.68 -27.91
C PHE A 133 1.95 18.63 -27.05
N THR A 134 1.20 19.08 -26.05
CA THR A 134 0.40 18.19 -25.18
C THR A 134 -1.02 18.74 -25.05
N TYR A 135 -1.96 17.90 -24.65
CA TYR A 135 -3.36 18.29 -24.39
C TYR A 135 -3.47 19.43 -23.35
N GLY A 136 -2.48 19.62 -22.47
CA GLY A 136 -2.40 20.72 -21.52
C GLY A 136 -2.07 22.09 -22.12
N LEU A 137 -1.77 22.17 -23.43
CA LEU A 137 -1.60 23.43 -24.17
C LEU A 137 -2.89 23.91 -24.86
N LEU A 138 -3.96 23.12 -24.83
CA LEU A 138 -5.29 23.60 -25.23
C LEU A 138 -5.79 24.63 -24.21
N TYR A 139 -6.56 25.62 -24.66
CA TYR A 139 -7.10 26.71 -23.83
C TYR A 139 -6.01 27.58 -23.15
N SER A 140 -4.78 27.57 -23.65
CA SER A 140 -3.68 28.46 -23.27
C SER A 140 -2.98 29.07 -24.48
N TRP A 141 -2.25 30.18 -24.28
CA TRP A 141 -1.36 30.73 -25.31
C TRP A 141 -0.07 29.91 -25.40
N VAL A 142 0.35 29.63 -26.63
CA VAL A 142 1.64 29.04 -26.99
C VAL A 142 2.34 30.01 -27.94
N HIS A 143 3.52 30.47 -27.57
CA HIS A 143 4.33 31.35 -28.40
C HIS A 143 5.30 30.48 -29.21
N LEU A 144 5.26 30.57 -30.54
CA LEU A 144 6.00 29.69 -31.45
C LEU A 144 6.88 30.50 -32.41
N CYS A 145 8.16 30.11 -32.53
CA CYS A 145 9.05 30.54 -33.60
C CYS A 145 9.76 29.32 -34.23
N VAL A 146 9.61 29.16 -35.54
CA VAL A 146 10.28 28.15 -36.37
C VAL A 146 11.25 28.83 -37.31
N SER A 147 12.52 28.42 -37.31
CA SER A 147 13.54 28.88 -38.26
C SER A 147 14.07 27.72 -39.07
N LEU A 148 14.18 27.90 -40.39
CA LEU A 148 14.71 26.91 -41.33
C LEU A 148 15.87 27.52 -42.12
N ASP A 149 17.00 26.83 -42.09
CA ASP A 149 18.16 27.03 -42.96
C ASP A 149 18.18 25.89 -43.99
N LEU A 150 17.73 26.16 -45.21
CA LEU A 150 17.59 25.16 -46.27
C LEU A 150 18.92 24.96 -47.03
N GLU A 151 19.89 25.85 -46.88
CA GLU A 151 21.26 25.70 -47.39
C GLU A 151 22.10 24.85 -46.42
N GLY A 152 22.02 25.12 -45.13
CA GLY A 152 22.70 24.37 -44.07
C GLY A 152 22.02 23.06 -43.65
N TRP A 153 20.78 22.82 -44.08
CA TRP A 153 19.89 21.72 -43.65
C TRP A 153 19.65 21.69 -42.13
N ILE A 154 19.52 22.87 -41.51
CA ILE A 154 19.35 23.03 -40.05
C ILE A 154 17.99 23.68 -39.77
N TYR A 155 17.36 23.28 -38.66
CA TYR A 155 16.19 23.96 -38.11
C TYR A 155 16.40 24.37 -36.66
N THR A 156 15.69 25.43 -36.24
CA THR A 156 15.49 25.81 -34.85
C THR A 156 13.99 25.94 -34.59
N VAL A 157 13.46 25.18 -33.63
CA VAL A 157 12.10 25.39 -33.09
C VAL A 157 12.23 25.97 -31.69
N ALA A 158 11.53 27.06 -31.42
CA ALA A 158 11.47 27.68 -30.11
C ALA A 158 10.01 27.88 -29.70
N ILE A 159 9.66 27.35 -28.53
CA ILE A 159 8.30 27.39 -27.96
C ILE A 159 8.41 27.88 -26.53
N ASP A 160 7.76 29.01 -26.26
CA ASP A 160 7.77 29.75 -24.99
C ASP A 160 9.20 30.03 -24.47
N SER A 161 9.70 29.21 -23.54
CA SER A 161 11.06 29.29 -22.97
C SER A 161 12.03 28.25 -23.54
N HIS A 162 11.52 27.21 -24.21
CA HIS A 162 12.27 26.07 -24.70
C HIS A 162 12.74 26.27 -26.15
N VAL A 163 13.93 25.75 -26.47
CA VAL A 163 14.57 25.93 -27.78
C VAL A 163 15.26 24.63 -28.17
N GLN A 164 14.86 24.07 -29.31
CA GLN A 164 15.44 22.88 -29.90
C GLN A 164 16.09 23.21 -31.25
N HIS A 165 17.15 22.48 -31.58
CA HIS A 165 17.88 22.58 -32.85
C HIS A 165 18.08 21.17 -33.40
N GLY A 166 18.02 21.02 -34.72
CA GLY A 166 18.27 19.74 -35.38
C GLY A 166 18.49 19.90 -36.87
N ASN A 167 18.64 18.77 -37.56
CA ASN A 167 18.84 18.74 -39.01
C ASN A 167 17.51 18.44 -39.73
N ILE A 168 17.30 19.07 -40.88
CA ILE A 168 16.16 18.81 -41.77
C ILE A 168 16.40 17.48 -42.48
N SER A 169 15.44 16.56 -42.44
CA SER A 169 15.53 15.31 -43.19
C SER A 169 15.19 15.56 -44.67
N ASN A 170 16.09 15.16 -45.58
CA ASN A 170 15.95 15.36 -47.02
C ASN A 170 15.62 14.01 -47.68
N LEU A 171 14.32 13.74 -47.88
CA LEU A 171 13.81 12.44 -48.31
C LEU A 171 14.04 12.14 -49.79
N LEU A 172 14.28 13.17 -50.61
CA LEU A 172 14.41 13.06 -52.07
C LEU A 172 15.81 13.40 -52.60
N GLY A 173 16.76 13.77 -51.73
CA GLY A 173 18.13 14.12 -52.10
C GLY A 173 18.25 15.36 -53.00
N LYS A 174 17.24 16.24 -52.98
CA LYS A 174 17.16 17.46 -53.80
C LYS A 174 17.67 18.68 -53.04
N GLU A 175 17.99 19.74 -53.78
CA GLU A 175 18.17 21.07 -53.19
C GLU A 175 16.88 21.52 -52.50
N LEU A 176 16.99 22.02 -51.27
CA LEU A 176 15.85 22.49 -50.48
C LEU A 176 15.65 23.98 -50.72
N LEU A 177 14.52 24.33 -51.34
CA LEU A 177 14.15 25.69 -51.71
C LEU A 177 12.63 25.83 -51.58
N VAL A 178 12.16 26.89 -50.90
CA VAL A 178 10.74 27.29 -50.93
C VAL A 178 10.54 28.24 -52.10
N ARG A 179 9.79 27.81 -53.12
CA ARG A 179 9.56 28.56 -54.37
C ARG A 179 8.52 29.65 -54.16
N GLY A 180 8.77 30.84 -54.70
CA GLY A 180 7.81 31.94 -54.70
C GLY A 180 6.67 31.79 -55.72
N GLY A 181 5.66 32.64 -55.60
CA GLY A 181 4.52 32.72 -56.52
C GLY A 181 3.32 31.81 -56.19
N GLY A 182 3.37 31.09 -55.07
CA GLY A 182 2.26 30.27 -54.58
C GLY A 182 1.20 31.05 -53.79
N ILE A 183 0.30 30.31 -53.15
CA ILE A 183 -0.78 30.82 -52.28
C ILE A 183 -0.46 30.43 -50.84
N LEU A 184 -0.47 31.41 -49.93
CA LEU A 184 -0.31 31.20 -48.49
C LEU A 184 -1.68 31.24 -47.80
N VAL A 185 -1.98 30.20 -47.01
CA VAL A 185 -3.20 30.04 -46.23
C VAL A 185 -2.86 29.87 -44.74
N VAL A 186 -3.69 30.46 -43.87
CA VAL A 186 -3.62 30.27 -42.40
C VAL A 186 -4.95 29.72 -41.91
N GLY A 187 -4.88 28.63 -41.14
CA GLY A 187 -6.04 27.97 -40.52
C GLY A 187 -6.60 26.72 -41.20
N GLN A 188 -6.10 26.38 -42.40
CA GLN A 188 -6.51 25.20 -43.19
C GLN A 188 -5.28 24.57 -43.85
N GLU A 189 -5.41 23.28 -44.18
CA GLU A 189 -4.48 22.50 -45.01
C GLU A 189 -4.80 22.73 -46.53
N GLN A 190 -3.86 22.53 -47.46
CA GLN A 190 -4.03 22.70 -48.91
C GLN A 190 -3.80 21.42 -49.74
N ASP A 191 -4.60 20.38 -49.49
CA ASP A 191 -4.79 19.17 -50.30
C ASP A 191 -4.89 19.43 -51.83
N LEU A 192 -5.24 20.65 -52.27
CA LEU A 192 -5.07 21.13 -53.64
C LEU A 192 -4.49 22.56 -53.65
N HIS A 193 -3.76 22.93 -54.70
CA HIS A 193 -3.23 24.30 -54.83
C HIS A 193 -4.37 25.34 -54.82
N GLY A 194 -4.45 26.14 -53.74
CA GLY A 194 -5.52 27.12 -53.53
C GLY A 194 -6.84 26.57 -52.96
N GLY A 195 -6.91 25.31 -52.54
CA GLY A 195 -8.13 24.68 -52.02
C GLY A 195 -7.91 23.26 -51.50
N GLY A 196 -8.88 22.36 -51.73
CA GLY A 196 -8.83 20.96 -51.27
C GLY A 196 -9.28 20.75 -49.81
N PHE A 197 -9.50 21.84 -49.07
CA PHE A 197 -9.88 21.90 -47.66
C PHE A 197 -10.76 20.75 -47.15
N ASN A 198 -10.28 20.07 -46.11
CA ASN A 198 -10.96 19.00 -45.41
C ASN A 198 -11.46 19.47 -44.03
N ILE A 199 -12.72 19.19 -43.71
CA ILE A 199 -13.37 19.57 -42.44
C ILE A 199 -12.72 18.94 -41.19
N GLU A 200 -11.93 17.87 -41.36
CA GLU A 200 -11.14 17.27 -40.28
C GLU A 200 -9.78 17.99 -40.06
N GLN A 201 -9.27 18.72 -41.05
CA GLN A 201 -7.97 19.42 -41.01
C GLN A 201 -8.15 20.94 -40.84
N THR A 202 -8.96 21.36 -39.85
CA THR A 202 -9.26 22.78 -39.59
C THR A 202 -8.66 23.28 -38.27
N TYR A 203 -8.15 24.51 -38.24
CA TYR A 203 -7.72 25.18 -37.01
C TYR A 203 -8.87 25.95 -36.34
N GLU A 204 -9.23 25.61 -35.10
CA GLU A 204 -10.12 26.42 -34.25
C GLU A 204 -9.34 27.04 -33.09
N GLY A 205 -9.21 28.37 -33.10
CA GLY A 205 -8.36 29.06 -32.16
C GLY A 205 -8.03 30.50 -32.55
N TYR A 206 -7.28 31.18 -31.70
CA TYR A 206 -6.67 32.46 -32.06
C TYR A 206 -5.30 32.24 -32.70
N VAL A 207 -5.00 33.07 -33.70
CA VAL A 207 -3.64 33.29 -34.22
C VAL A 207 -3.35 34.78 -34.13
N ALA A 208 -2.27 35.16 -33.44
CA ALA A 208 -1.89 36.56 -33.25
C ALA A 208 -0.41 36.79 -33.58
N GLY A 209 -0.08 38.00 -34.02
CA GLY A 209 1.32 38.43 -34.22
C GLY A 209 2.12 37.58 -35.21
N LEU A 210 1.50 37.00 -36.25
CA LEU A 210 2.22 36.26 -37.29
C LEU A 210 3.21 37.19 -38.02
N ILE A 211 4.48 36.77 -38.08
CA ILE A 211 5.58 37.44 -38.79
C ILE A 211 6.41 36.36 -39.52
N VAL A 212 6.72 36.59 -40.81
CA VAL A 212 7.65 35.76 -41.58
C VAL A 212 8.86 36.59 -42.03
N PHE A 213 10.04 36.22 -41.55
CA PHE A 213 11.32 36.81 -41.94
C PHE A 213 11.99 36.00 -43.06
N PRO A 214 12.67 36.66 -44.03
CA PRO A 214 13.34 36.00 -45.16
C PRO A 214 14.75 35.48 -44.81
N GLN A 215 15.03 35.29 -43.52
CA GLN A 215 16.36 34.94 -42.99
C GLN A 215 16.21 34.44 -41.54
N VAL A 216 17.03 33.46 -41.15
CA VAL A 216 17.07 32.91 -39.78
C VAL A 216 17.36 34.01 -38.75
N GLN A 217 16.47 34.17 -37.77
CA GLN A 217 16.66 35.14 -36.69
C GLN A 217 17.62 34.64 -35.60
N ARG A 218 18.36 35.58 -34.99
CA ARG A 218 19.20 35.29 -33.81
C ARG A 218 18.32 34.88 -32.62
N ILE A 219 18.78 33.91 -31.84
CA ILE A 219 18.00 33.37 -30.71
C ILE A 219 17.56 34.41 -29.67
N GLN A 220 18.29 35.51 -29.53
CA GLN A 220 17.91 36.64 -28.66
C GLN A 220 16.63 37.34 -29.15
N ARG A 221 16.49 37.57 -30.47
CA ARG A 221 15.25 38.13 -31.06
C ARG A 221 14.07 37.18 -30.96
N VAL A 222 14.33 35.88 -31.10
CA VAL A 222 13.32 34.83 -30.89
C VAL A 222 12.81 34.89 -29.45
N LYS A 223 13.70 34.97 -28.45
CA LYS A 223 13.30 35.16 -27.03
C LYS A 223 12.57 36.49 -26.76
N GLU A 224 12.92 37.56 -27.48
CA GLU A 224 12.18 38.83 -27.42
C GLU A 224 10.75 38.69 -27.99
N PHE A 225 10.54 37.90 -29.04
CA PHE A 225 9.21 37.61 -29.57
C PHE A 225 8.39 36.74 -28.61
N LEU A 226 8.98 35.65 -28.12
CA LEU A 226 8.36 34.70 -27.19
C LEU A 226 8.05 35.30 -25.80
N SER A 227 8.52 36.52 -25.51
CA SER A 227 8.18 37.29 -24.30
C SER A 227 7.36 38.55 -24.60
N CYS A 228 6.73 38.65 -25.78
CA CYS A 228 5.90 39.76 -26.25
C CYS A 228 6.63 41.14 -26.27
N LYS A 229 7.96 41.15 -26.43
CA LYS A 229 8.81 42.36 -26.40
C LYS A 229 9.37 42.77 -27.77
N LEU A 230 9.44 41.86 -28.74
CA LEU A 230 9.98 42.17 -30.07
C LEU A 230 9.05 43.13 -30.83
N ARG A 231 9.62 44.21 -31.36
CA ARG A 231 8.92 45.20 -32.20
C ARG A 231 9.17 44.92 -33.69
N SER A 232 8.16 45.20 -34.51
CA SER A 232 8.10 44.80 -35.92
C SER A 232 8.89 45.74 -36.86
N GLU A 233 9.94 45.21 -37.49
CA GLU A 233 10.55 45.79 -38.70
C GLU A 233 10.95 44.68 -39.70
N ALA A 234 10.94 45.01 -41.00
CA ALA A 234 11.51 44.22 -42.10
C ALA A 234 11.12 42.72 -42.16
N ALA A 235 9.84 42.45 -42.37
CA ALA A 235 9.27 41.12 -42.62
C ALA A 235 8.67 40.99 -44.03
N VAL A 236 8.55 39.76 -44.54
CA VAL A 236 7.87 39.43 -45.82
C VAL A 236 6.36 39.37 -45.63
N VAL A 237 5.93 38.72 -44.55
CA VAL A 237 4.51 38.58 -44.16
C VAL A 237 4.37 39.07 -42.73
N THR A 238 3.27 39.78 -42.44
CA THR A 238 2.97 40.31 -41.11
C THR A 238 1.46 40.46 -40.93
N PHE A 239 0.97 40.42 -39.69
CA PHE A 239 -0.41 40.80 -39.33
C PHE A 239 -0.60 42.31 -39.07
N SER A 240 0.46 43.14 -39.15
CA SER A 240 0.40 44.58 -38.85
C SER A 240 -0.52 45.42 -39.76
N SER A 241 -1.02 44.86 -40.87
CA SER A 241 -1.98 45.52 -41.77
C SER A 241 -2.99 44.50 -42.33
N LEU A 242 -3.61 43.77 -41.40
CA LEU A 242 -4.39 42.55 -41.66
C LEU A 242 -5.45 42.70 -42.77
N GLU A 243 -6.28 43.75 -42.72
CA GLU A 243 -7.33 44.02 -43.72
C GLU A 243 -6.76 44.36 -45.12
N GLN A 244 -5.56 44.95 -45.18
CA GLN A 244 -4.93 45.34 -46.46
C GLN A 244 -4.27 44.13 -47.11
N ASP A 245 -3.49 43.36 -46.36
CA ASP A 245 -2.59 42.32 -46.87
C ASP A 245 -3.24 40.93 -47.03
N TRP A 246 -4.35 40.66 -46.34
CA TRP A 246 -5.03 39.36 -46.34
C TRP A 246 -6.45 39.45 -46.88
N GLU A 247 -6.88 38.41 -47.58
CA GLU A 247 -8.30 38.08 -47.76
C GLU A 247 -8.79 37.28 -46.55
N LEU A 248 -10.00 37.57 -46.12
CA LEU A 248 -10.66 36.97 -44.97
C LEU A 248 -11.86 36.16 -45.48
N HIS A 249 -11.86 34.85 -45.27
CA HIS A 249 -12.89 33.94 -45.76
C HIS A 249 -13.65 33.28 -44.60
N GLY A 250 -14.96 33.08 -44.79
CA GLY A 250 -15.83 32.32 -43.89
C GLY A 250 -15.99 32.88 -42.47
N ASP A 251 -16.12 31.95 -41.51
CA ASP A 251 -16.44 32.22 -40.11
C ASP A 251 -15.18 32.56 -39.29
N LEU A 252 -14.77 33.83 -39.33
CA LEU A 252 -13.66 34.35 -38.53
C LEU A 252 -13.97 35.72 -37.91
N LYS A 253 -13.19 36.13 -36.90
CA LYS A 253 -13.28 37.45 -36.26
C LYS A 253 -11.89 38.09 -36.09
N THR A 254 -11.73 39.35 -36.49
CA THR A 254 -10.50 40.13 -36.26
C THR A 254 -10.45 40.69 -34.84
N ILE A 255 -9.30 40.57 -34.16
CA ILE A 255 -9.13 40.92 -32.74
C ILE A 255 -7.77 41.64 -32.54
N SER A 256 -7.71 42.53 -31.56
CA SER A 256 -6.49 43.21 -31.11
C SER A 256 -6.22 42.87 -29.64
N PHE A 257 -5.05 42.32 -29.33
CA PHE A 257 -4.63 41.92 -27.99
C PHE A 257 -3.62 42.91 -27.39
N THR A 258 -3.55 43.05 -26.07
CA THR A 258 -2.42 43.70 -25.40
C THR A 258 -1.29 42.69 -25.12
N PRO A 259 -0.03 43.11 -24.89
CA PRO A 259 1.05 42.19 -24.52
C PRO A 259 0.75 41.35 -23.27
N GLU A 260 0.00 41.90 -22.32
CA GLU A 260 -0.43 41.24 -21.08
C GLU A 260 -1.52 40.19 -21.33
N GLN A 261 -2.34 40.36 -22.37
CA GLN A 261 -3.34 39.37 -22.77
C GLN A 261 -2.74 38.17 -23.52
N LEU A 262 -1.51 38.32 -24.04
CA LEU A 262 -0.76 37.28 -24.74
C LEU A 262 0.22 36.57 -23.80
N CYS A 263 1.18 37.31 -23.22
CA CYS A 263 2.26 36.76 -22.39
C CYS A 263 2.05 36.94 -20.87
N GLY A 264 0.95 37.58 -20.44
CA GLY A 264 0.58 37.67 -19.02
C GLY A 264 -0.27 36.48 -18.56
N LYS A 265 -0.68 36.50 -17.29
CA LYS A 265 -1.68 35.53 -16.80
C LYS A 265 -3.05 35.88 -17.41
N PRO A 266 -3.79 34.90 -17.97
CA PRO A 266 -5.14 35.14 -18.45
C PRO A 266 -6.05 35.59 -17.30
N PRO A 267 -7.07 36.44 -17.54
CA PRO A 267 -8.08 36.73 -16.54
C PRO A 267 -8.91 35.48 -16.25
N PRO A 268 -9.40 35.30 -15.01
CA PRO A 268 -10.16 34.11 -14.64
C PRO A 268 -11.45 33.99 -15.45
N VAL A 269 -11.75 32.78 -15.90
CA VAL A 269 -12.98 32.45 -16.61
C VAL A 269 -14.10 32.30 -15.58
N HIS A 270 -15.21 33.01 -15.79
CA HIS A 270 -16.37 33.00 -14.91
C HIS A 270 -17.52 32.21 -15.54
N VAL A 271 -17.98 31.13 -14.89
CA VAL A 271 -19.08 30.27 -15.38
C VAL A 271 -20.25 30.26 -14.40
N MET A 272 -21.45 30.54 -14.90
CA MET A 272 -22.70 30.62 -14.14
C MET A 272 -23.34 29.24 -13.94
N PHE A 273 -23.80 28.97 -12.71
CA PHE A 273 -24.56 27.78 -12.32
C PHE A 273 -25.96 28.22 -11.81
N PRO A 274 -27.05 27.89 -12.52
CA PRO A 274 -28.37 28.49 -12.30
C PRO A 274 -29.22 27.81 -11.21
N GLU A 275 -28.86 26.61 -10.72
CA GLU A 275 -29.66 25.97 -9.67
C GLU A 275 -29.37 26.63 -8.32
N ARG A 276 -30.45 27.01 -7.62
CA ARG A 276 -30.40 27.76 -6.37
C ARG A 276 -29.81 26.90 -5.24
N ARG A 277 -28.57 27.20 -4.86
CA ARG A 277 -27.76 26.52 -3.84
C ARG A 277 -27.51 27.44 -2.64
N THR A 278 -27.25 26.86 -1.48
CA THR A 278 -26.68 27.56 -0.31
C THR A 278 -25.21 27.89 -0.57
N LEU A 279 -24.59 28.71 0.28
CA LEU A 279 -23.17 29.07 0.11
C LEU A 279 -22.26 27.84 0.05
N LYS A 280 -22.46 26.88 0.96
CA LYS A 280 -21.62 25.67 1.01
C LYS A 280 -21.84 24.80 -0.22
N GLU A 281 -23.09 24.46 -0.56
CA GLU A 281 -23.42 23.69 -1.77
C GLU A 281 -22.85 24.35 -3.05
N SER A 282 -22.76 25.69 -3.09
CA SER A 282 -22.16 26.45 -4.20
C SER A 282 -20.64 26.37 -4.23
N GLN A 283 -19.99 26.46 -3.06
CA GLN A 283 -18.53 26.34 -2.94
C GLN A 283 -18.08 24.91 -3.28
N ASP A 284 -18.76 23.89 -2.75
CA ASP A 284 -18.49 22.48 -3.03
C ASP A 284 -18.67 22.19 -4.55
N GLN A 285 -19.69 22.76 -5.19
CA GLN A 285 -19.95 22.65 -6.64
C GLN A 285 -18.84 23.28 -7.51
N CYS A 286 -18.19 24.36 -7.07
CA CYS A 286 -17.05 24.94 -7.78
C CYS A 286 -15.78 24.11 -7.57
N HIS A 287 -15.51 23.68 -6.34
CA HIS A 287 -14.34 22.87 -5.98
C HIS A 287 -14.33 21.51 -6.68
N MET A 288 -15.51 20.89 -6.84
CA MET A 288 -15.70 19.68 -7.66
C MET A 288 -15.23 19.84 -9.11
N LEU A 289 -15.14 21.08 -9.61
CA LEU A 289 -14.67 21.42 -10.94
C LEU A 289 -13.27 22.07 -10.93
N LYS A 290 -12.50 21.97 -9.84
CA LYS A 290 -11.21 22.68 -9.65
C LYS A 290 -11.30 24.22 -9.76
N GLY A 291 -12.48 24.80 -9.60
CA GLY A 291 -12.70 26.24 -9.52
C GLY A 291 -13.06 26.69 -8.10
N TRP A 292 -13.18 27.99 -7.90
CA TRP A 292 -13.62 28.58 -6.63
C TRP A 292 -14.84 29.48 -6.83
N LEU A 293 -15.59 29.75 -5.77
CA LEU A 293 -16.74 30.67 -5.82
C LEU A 293 -16.24 32.12 -6.02
N SER A 294 -16.70 32.79 -7.07
CA SER A 294 -16.12 34.07 -7.52
C SER A 294 -16.13 35.18 -6.45
N ALA A 295 -14.97 35.79 -6.21
CA ALA A 295 -14.74 36.78 -5.15
C ALA A 295 -13.96 37.99 -5.70
N PRO A 296 -14.64 39.07 -6.14
CA PRO A 296 -14.01 40.08 -7.00
C PRO A 296 -12.93 40.89 -6.27
N GLN A 297 -11.71 40.90 -6.82
CA GLN A 297 -10.56 41.67 -6.33
C GLN A 297 -10.43 43.05 -6.98
N SER A 298 -11.16 43.31 -8.06
CA SER A 298 -11.18 44.59 -8.77
C SER A 298 -12.58 44.95 -9.29
N GLU A 299 -12.75 46.20 -9.73
CA GLU A 299 -13.96 46.64 -10.43
C GLU A 299 -14.13 45.97 -11.80
N SER A 300 -13.03 45.70 -12.51
CA SER A 300 -13.07 44.97 -13.78
C SER A 300 -13.52 43.52 -13.62
N GLU A 301 -13.06 42.80 -12.60
CA GLU A 301 -13.52 41.45 -12.28
C GLU A 301 -14.98 41.46 -11.82
N ASN A 302 -15.37 42.44 -10.99
CA ASN A 302 -16.75 42.60 -10.55
C ASN A 302 -17.71 42.79 -11.73
N MET A 303 -17.32 43.58 -12.73
CA MET A 303 -18.10 43.75 -13.97
C MET A 303 -18.04 42.54 -14.90
N ALA A 304 -16.96 41.76 -14.89
CA ALA A 304 -16.89 40.49 -15.64
C ALA A 304 -17.87 39.45 -15.07
N ILE A 305 -18.01 39.36 -13.75
CA ILE A 305 -18.97 38.49 -13.05
C ILE A 305 -20.43 38.93 -13.30
N VAL A 306 -20.69 40.25 -13.32
CA VAL A 306 -22.00 40.79 -13.79
C VAL A 306 -22.27 40.35 -15.22
N LYS A 307 -21.32 40.57 -16.15
CA LYS A 307 -21.47 40.20 -17.56
C LYS A 307 -21.75 38.69 -17.74
N ALA A 308 -21.07 37.83 -16.98
CA ALA A 308 -21.24 36.37 -17.02
C ALA A 308 -22.63 35.88 -16.52
N THR A 309 -23.44 36.76 -15.92
CA THR A 309 -24.80 36.45 -15.43
C THR A 309 -25.91 37.29 -16.08
N GLN A 310 -25.53 38.23 -16.96
CA GLN A 310 -26.40 39.30 -17.44
C GLN A 310 -27.62 38.81 -18.24
N ASP A 311 -27.49 37.70 -18.97
CA ASP A 311 -28.56 37.12 -19.80
C ASP A 311 -29.61 36.32 -19.01
N ARG A 312 -29.42 36.13 -17.69
CA ARG A 312 -30.24 35.27 -16.80
C ARG A 312 -30.41 35.80 -15.37
N ILE A 313 -30.29 37.12 -15.14
CA ILE A 313 -30.50 37.75 -13.82
C ILE A 313 -31.91 37.45 -13.27
N ASP A 314 -32.91 37.39 -14.15
CA ASP A 314 -34.32 37.11 -13.86
C ASP A 314 -34.54 35.74 -13.19
N MET A 315 -33.90 34.69 -13.72
CA MET A 315 -33.98 33.33 -13.19
C MET A 315 -33.40 33.22 -11.77
N CYS A 316 -32.42 34.07 -11.45
CA CYS A 316 -31.65 34.01 -10.23
C CYS A 316 -32.13 34.96 -9.13
N SER A 317 -32.83 36.04 -9.47
CA SER A 317 -33.36 36.97 -8.49
C SER A 317 -34.37 36.30 -7.54
N ILE A 318 -34.24 36.62 -6.24
CA ILE A 318 -35.20 36.28 -5.19
C ILE A 318 -35.83 37.55 -4.60
N SER A 319 -36.96 37.40 -3.91
CA SER A 319 -37.87 38.47 -3.45
C SER A 319 -37.29 39.59 -2.55
N TRP A 320 -35.98 39.56 -2.28
CA TRP A 320 -35.23 40.54 -1.49
C TRP A 320 -34.23 41.36 -2.31
N GLY A 321 -34.14 41.13 -3.63
CA GLY A 321 -33.24 41.88 -4.51
C GLY A 321 -31.79 41.40 -4.54
N VAL A 322 -31.54 40.14 -4.20
CA VAL A 322 -30.24 39.48 -4.44
C VAL A 322 -30.41 38.35 -5.44
N TYR A 323 -29.38 38.10 -6.24
CA TYR A 323 -29.43 37.11 -7.32
C TYR A 323 -28.18 36.22 -7.44
N LEU A 324 -27.05 36.61 -6.85
CA LEU A 324 -25.79 35.90 -7.03
C LEU A 324 -24.99 35.77 -5.72
N TRP A 325 -24.49 34.57 -5.46
CA TRP A 325 -23.48 34.30 -4.44
C TRP A 325 -22.11 34.90 -4.80
N LEU A 326 -21.46 35.53 -3.81
CA LEU A 326 -20.06 35.93 -3.90
C LEU A 326 -19.23 35.13 -2.89
N GLY A 327 -18.00 34.78 -3.26
CA GLY A 327 -17.00 34.08 -2.45
C GLY A 327 -16.42 34.93 -1.32
N VAL A 328 -17.22 35.80 -0.70
CA VAL A 328 -16.80 36.79 0.30
C VAL A 328 -17.64 36.62 1.56
N LYS A 329 -16.98 36.54 2.72
CA LYS A 329 -17.62 36.35 4.02
C LYS A 329 -17.09 37.32 5.05
N ALA A 330 -17.95 37.85 5.91
CA ALA A 330 -17.56 38.63 7.06
C ALA A 330 -17.14 37.71 8.22
N VAL A 331 -15.96 37.97 8.79
CA VAL A 331 -15.44 37.29 9.98
C VAL A 331 -15.24 38.33 11.08
N PHE A 332 -15.59 37.98 12.31
CA PHE A 332 -15.39 38.84 13.47
C PHE A 332 -13.98 38.62 14.05
N SER A 333 -13.13 39.62 13.97
CA SER A 333 -11.75 39.59 14.47
C SER A 333 -11.33 40.95 15.03
N ASN A 334 -10.48 40.95 16.06
CA ASN A 334 -9.98 42.16 16.73
C ASN A 334 -11.08 43.19 17.10
N LYS A 335 -12.22 42.69 17.60
CA LYS A 335 -13.44 43.47 17.96
C LYS A 335 -14.16 44.16 16.78
N SER A 336 -13.87 43.75 15.54
CA SER A 336 -14.44 44.32 14.31
C SER A 336 -14.90 43.22 13.35
N TRP A 337 -15.71 43.57 12.35
CA TRP A 337 -16.01 42.69 11.22
C TRP A 337 -15.10 43.05 10.04
N SER A 338 -14.37 42.07 9.51
CA SER A 338 -13.60 42.19 8.27
C SER A 338 -14.15 41.24 7.21
N PHE A 339 -14.13 41.66 5.96
CA PHE A 339 -14.52 40.82 4.83
C PHE A 339 -13.30 40.08 4.31
N ILE A 340 -13.41 38.76 4.20
CA ILE A 340 -12.39 37.86 3.64
C ILE A 340 -12.90 37.16 2.38
N SER A 341 -11.96 36.85 1.48
CA SER A 341 -12.16 35.84 0.44
C SER A 341 -12.29 34.46 1.09
N LEU A 342 -13.32 33.69 0.73
CA LEU A 342 -13.49 32.30 1.18
C LEU A 342 -12.40 31.37 0.65
N GLU A 343 -11.82 31.69 -0.51
CA GLU A 343 -10.74 30.90 -1.12
C GLU A 343 -9.40 31.14 -0.43
N THR A 344 -8.83 32.34 -0.60
CA THR A 344 -7.50 32.66 -0.08
C THR A 344 -7.42 32.89 1.44
N ASN A 345 -8.56 32.99 2.14
CA ASN A 345 -8.69 33.42 3.54
C ASN A 345 -8.02 34.78 3.86
N LYS A 346 -7.78 35.61 2.83
CA LYS A 346 -7.21 36.97 2.95
C LYS A 346 -8.31 38.01 3.03
N SER A 347 -8.03 39.14 3.69
CA SER A 347 -8.89 40.32 3.72
C SER A 347 -9.06 40.92 2.32
N MET A 348 -10.30 41.23 1.94
CA MET A 348 -10.61 41.86 0.66
C MET A 348 -10.03 43.28 0.59
N THR A 349 -9.33 43.59 -0.50
CA THR A 349 -8.84 44.94 -0.83
C THR A 349 -9.90 45.79 -1.51
N TYR A 350 -10.66 45.20 -2.43
CA TYR A 350 -11.79 45.80 -3.12
C TYR A 350 -13.12 45.41 -2.45
N THR A 351 -14.04 46.38 -2.30
CA THR A 351 -15.43 46.10 -1.91
C THR A 351 -16.39 47.07 -2.60
N ASN A 352 -17.57 46.59 -3.02
CA ASN A 352 -18.54 47.40 -3.77
C ASN A 352 -19.93 47.42 -3.09
N PHE A 353 -19.97 47.57 -1.76
CA PHE A 353 -21.23 47.49 -1.01
C PHE A 353 -22.22 48.60 -1.35
N ARG A 354 -23.50 48.24 -1.44
CA ARG A 354 -24.63 49.17 -1.51
C ARG A 354 -24.70 49.97 -0.20
N LYS A 355 -24.98 51.27 -0.30
CA LYS A 355 -24.92 52.20 0.84
C LYS A 355 -25.88 51.77 1.97
N GLY A 356 -25.31 51.34 3.09
CA GLY A 356 -26.05 50.84 4.27
C GLY A 356 -26.14 49.31 4.40
N TYR A 357 -25.69 48.54 3.41
CA TYR A 357 -25.82 47.07 3.36
C TYR A 357 -24.52 46.30 3.67
N SER A 358 -23.52 46.98 4.26
CA SER A 358 -22.22 46.40 4.67
C SER A 358 -22.14 45.99 6.15
N THR A 359 -23.20 46.19 6.94
CA THR A 359 -23.20 45.88 8.38
C THR A 359 -23.40 44.38 8.63
N ALA A 360 -22.31 43.67 8.96
CA ALA A 360 -22.36 42.26 9.29
C ALA A 360 -22.70 41.99 10.78
N VAL A 361 -23.40 40.88 11.03
CA VAL A 361 -23.66 40.28 12.36
C VAL A 361 -23.60 38.76 12.26
N ALA A 362 -23.60 38.03 13.38
CA ALA A 362 -23.41 36.58 13.40
C ALA A 362 -24.42 35.78 12.54
N SER A 363 -25.63 36.30 12.32
CA SER A 363 -26.67 35.73 11.46
C SER A 363 -26.72 36.31 10.04
N TYR A 364 -25.99 37.39 9.75
CA TYR A 364 -25.90 38.08 8.46
C TYR A 364 -24.42 38.40 8.21
N ASN A 365 -23.68 37.43 7.69
CA ASN A 365 -22.24 37.54 7.47
C ASN A 365 -21.76 36.95 6.13
N CYS A 366 -22.66 36.63 5.19
CA CYS A 366 -22.30 36.17 3.85
C CYS A 366 -22.73 37.20 2.79
N THR A 367 -21.89 37.39 1.77
CA THR A 367 -22.04 38.48 0.79
C THR A 367 -22.66 38.00 -0.52
N TYR A 368 -23.51 38.85 -1.10
CA TYR A 368 -24.27 38.60 -2.32
C TYR A 368 -24.17 39.80 -3.25
N MET A 369 -24.44 39.59 -4.54
CA MET A 369 -24.68 40.69 -5.48
C MET A 369 -26.16 41.10 -5.52
N ASP A 370 -26.40 42.40 -5.51
CA ASP A 370 -27.70 43.06 -5.54
C ASP A 370 -28.24 43.16 -6.98
N SER A 371 -29.53 42.88 -7.18
CA SER A 371 -30.22 42.92 -8.48
C SER A 371 -31.03 44.20 -8.72
N PHE A 372 -31.15 45.08 -7.72
CA PHE A 372 -31.70 46.43 -7.88
C PHE A 372 -30.61 47.46 -8.23
N ASP A 373 -29.36 47.19 -7.83
CA ASP A 373 -28.19 48.05 -8.07
C ASP A 373 -27.04 47.16 -8.60
N THR A 374 -27.06 46.91 -9.92
CA THR A 374 -26.28 45.85 -10.57
C THR A 374 -24.78 46.00 -10.31
N GLY A 375 -24.16 44.94 -9.77
CA GLY A 375 -22.73 44.93 -9.42
C GLY A 375 -22.43 45.42 -8.01
N LYS A 376 -23.42 45.97 -7.26
CA LYS A 376 -23.26 46.27 -5.83
C LYS A 376 -23.43 45.03 -4.96
N TRP A 377 -22.83 45.08 -3.78
CA TRP A 377 -22.84 43.97 -2.82
C TRP A 377 -23.75 44.26 -1.62
N ALA A 378 -24.33 43.21 -1.04
CA ALA A 378 -25.13 43.27 0.18
C ALA A 378 -24.89 42.04 1.07
N VAL A 379 -25.04 42.20 2.39
CA VAL A 379 -24.83 41.11 3.37
C VAL A 379 -26.17 40.51 3.81
N TYR A 380 -26.30 39.18 3.70
CA TYR A 380 -27.51 38.41 4.05
C TYR A 380 -27.14 37.09 4.77
N PRO A 381 -28.13 36.34 5.31
CA PRO A 381 -27.86 35.08 6.01
C PRO A 381 -27.32 34.00 5.06
N CYS A 382 -26.39 33.17 5.54
CA CYS A 382 -25.69 32.17 4.70
C CYS A 382 -26.56 30.99 4.21
N THR A 383 -27.83 30.94 4.64
CA THR A 383 -28.77 29.83 4.43
C THR A 383 -29.74 30.03 3.26
N LEU A 384 -29.78 31.21 2.63
CA LEU A 384 -30.61 31.41 1.44
C LEU A 384 -30.08 30.56 0.28
N LYS A 385 -30.98 30.13 -0.62
CA LYS A 385 -30.61 29.42 -1.84
C LYS A 385 -30.70 30.37 -3.04
N THR A 386 -29.59 30.59 -3.73
CA THR A 386 -29.50 31.42 -4.95
C THR A 386 -28.44 30.89 -5.92
N CYS A 387 -28.29 31.50 -7.09
CA CYS A 387 -27.33 31.09 -8.11
C CYS A 387 -25.87 31.38 -7.71
N SER A 388 -24.92 30.70 -8.35
CA SER A 388 -23.48 30.88 -8.13
C SER A 388 -22.73 31.07 -9.45
N VAL A 389 -21.56 31.71 -9.38
CA VAL A 389 -20.59 31.76 -10.47
C VAL A 389 -19.28 31.19 -9.93
N CYS A 390 -18.70 30.25 -10.68
CA CYS A 390 -17.39 29.70 -10.37
C CYS A 390 -16.34 30.42 -11.23
N SER A 391 -15.24 30.82 -10.60
CA SER A 391 -14.02 31.30 -11.27
C SER A 391 -13.04 30.14 -11.46
N PHE A 392 -12.30 30.18 -12.58
CA PHE A 392 -11.21 29.25 -12.89
C PHE A 392 -10.04 30.03 -13.53
N ASP A 393 -8.79 29.76 -13.13
CA ASP A 393 -7.60 30.36 -13.79
C ASP A 393 -7.46 29.89 -15.24
N THR A 394 -7.81 28.62 -15.50
CA THR A 394 -7.94 28.01 -16.83
C THR A 394 -9.20 27.15 -16.87
N PRO A 395 -9.84 26.96 -18.05
CA PRO A 395 -11.03 26.13 -18.18
C PRO A 395 -10.81 24.70 -17.67
N SER A 396 -11.71 24.23 -16.81
CA SER A 396 -11.56 22.92 -16.16
C SER A 396 -11.67 21.76 -17.16
N THR A 397 -10.66 20.89 -17.14
CA THR A 397 -10.60 19.67 -17.95
C THR A 397 -11.26 18.49 -17.23
N LEU A 398 -12.17 17.84 -17.95
CA LEU A 398 -12.97 16.71 -17.49
C LEU A 398 -12.60 15.47 -18.30
N ARG A 399 -12.35 14.33 -17.63
CA ARG A 399 -12.12 13.03 -18.25
C ARG A 399 -13.41 12.22 -18.24
N LEU A 400 -13.77 11.61 -19.37
CA LEU A 400 -14.91 10.68 -19.50
C LEU A 400 -14.38 9.23 -19.57
N ARG A 401 -14.80 8.40 -18.61
CA ARG A 401 -14.41 6.99 -18.48
C ARG A 401 -15.60 6.05 -18.69
N GLY A 402 -15.33 4.81 -19.10
CA GLY A 402 -16.36 3.79 -19.31
C GLY A 402 -16.70 3.48 -20.78
N LEU A 403 -15.98 4.08 -21.74
CA LEU A 403 -16.18 3.86 -23.17
C LEU A 403 -15.12 2.92 -23.74
N CYS A 404 -15.53 2.01 -24.63
CA CYS A 404 -14.64 1.09 -25.34
C CYS A 404 -13.63 1.85 -26.22
N GLU A 405 -12.53 1.20 -26.63
CA GLU A 405 -11.45 1.86 -27.39
C GLU A 405 -11.96 2.53 -28.69
N ASP A 406 -12.80 1.82 -29.45
CA ASP A 406 -13.32 2.21 -30.78
C ASP A 406 -14.33 3.38 -30.81
N THR A 407 -14.70 3.96 -29.66
CA THR A 407 -15.72 5.02 -29.56
C THR A 407 -15.41 6.23 -30.44
N VAL A 408 -16.45 6.86 -30.98
CA VAL A 408 -16.38 8.15 -31.70
C VAL A 408 -16.50 9.34 -30.73
N LEU A 409 -16.83 9.09 -29.47
CA LEU A 409 -17.02 10.10 -28.43
C LEU A 409 -15.69 10.59 -27.84
N ASP A 410 -15.62 11.87 -27.48
CA ASP A 410 -14.43 12.43 -26.83
C ASP A 410 -14.21 11.84 -25.43
N ARG A 411 -12.94 11.65 -25.04
CA ARG A 411 -12.56 11.28 -23.67
C ARG A 411 -12.21 12.47 -22.79
N ILE A 412 -12.04 13.66 -23.37
CA ILE A 412 -11.68 14.90 -22.66
C ILE A 412 -12.66 16.01 -23.05
N TYR A 413 -13.28 16.63 -22.05
CA TYR A 413 -14.21 17.74 -22.20
C TYR A 413 -13.75 18.97 -21.42
N VAL A 414 -14.17 20.16 -21.86
CA VAL A 414 -13.81 21.45 -21.27
C VAL A 414 -15.04 22.36 -21.17
N ILE A 415 -15.17 23.12 -20.08
CA ILE A 415 -16.28 24.05 -19.88
C ILE A 415 -16.09 25.29 -20.76
N LYS A 416 -16.81 25.36 -21.89
CA LYS A 416 -16.64 26.42 -22.92
C LYS A 416 -17.62 27.60 -22.77
N GLY A 417 -18.75 27.41 -22.09
CA GLY A 417 -19.75 28.46 -21.88
C GLY A 417 -21.10 27.94 -21.38
N VAL A 418 -22.18 28.67 -21.66
CA VAL A 418 -23.57 28.33 -21.28
C VAL A 418 -24.42 28.08 -22.53
N LYS A 419 -25.12 26.94 -22.58
CA LYS A 419 -26.04 26.53 -23.66
C LYS A 419 -27.37 26.11 -23.03
N ASN A 420 -28.49 26.57 -23.59
CA ASN A 420 -29.84 26.35 -23.05
C ASN A 420 -29.99 26.68 -21.54
N GLY A 421 -29.23 27.67 -21.05
CA GLY A 421 -29.26 28.14 -19.67
C GLY A 421 -28.45 27.34 -18.65
N LYS A 422 -27.75 26.26 -19.03
CA LYS A 422 -26.78 25.54 -18.19
C LYS A 422 -25.37 25.62 -18.78
N PRO A 423 -24.29 25.44 -17.99
CA PRO A 423 -22.96 25.26 -18.57
C PRO A 423 -22.93 24.03 -19.48
N PHE A 424 -22.21 24.12 -20.61
CA PHE A 424 -21.99 23.00 -21.52
C PHE A 424 -20.50 22.63 -21.59
N PHE A 425 -20.26 21.35 -21.88
CA PHE A 425 -18.94 20.77 -21.89
C PHE A 425 -18.60 20.42 -23.35
N SER A 426 -17.63 21.12 -23.93
CA SER A 426 -17.16 20.86 -25.30
C SER A 426 -16.07 19.80 -25.24
N GLY A 427 -16.21 18.70 -25.99
CA GLY A 427 -15.15 17.72 -26.17
C GLY A 427 -13.97 18.35 -26.90
N ILE A 428 -12.76 17.81 -26.75
CA ILE A 428 -11.58 18.33 -27.44
C ILE A 428 -11.63 18.11 -28.95
N GLY A 429 -12.30 17.06 -29.43
CA GLY A 429 -12.46 16.73 -30.83
C GLY A 429 -13.75 17.30 -31.42
N ASN A 430 -14.82 16.49 -31.42
CA ASN A 430 -16.01 16.78 -32.21
C ASN A 430 -17.34 16.67 -31.44
N THR A 431 -17.35 16.22 -30.20
CA THR A 431 -18.59 16.07 -29.42
C THR A 431 -18.84 17.19 -28.41
N GLU A 432 -20.08 17.34 -27.96
CA GLU A 432 -20.44 18.21 -26.85
C GLU A 432 -21.45 17.53 -25.92
N ILE A 433 -21.40 17.89 -24.63
CA ILE A 433 -22.40 17.52 -23.62
C ILE A 433 -23.13 18.80 -23.19
N PHE A 434 -24.44 18.86 -23.42
CA PHE A 434 -25.26 20.04 -23.16
C PHE A 434 -26.65 19.68 -22.59
N TRP A 435 -27.41 20.69 -22.18
CA TRP A 435 -28.75 20.51 -21.63
C TRP A 435 -29.81 20.69 -22.72
N ASP A 436 -30.52 19.64 -23.14
CA ASP A 436 -31.59 19.75 -24.14
C ASP A 436 -32.96 20.07 -23.50
N ASN A 437 -32.98 21.06 -22.62
CA ASN A 437 -34.14 21.54 -21.85
C ASN A 437 -34.82 20.50 -20.92
N THR A 438 -34.54 19.21 -21.08
CA THR A 438 -35.24 18.07 -20.48
C THR A 438 -34.25 17.12 -19.76
N THR A 439 -33.19 16.71 -20.45
CA THR A 439 -32.08 15.91 -19.92
C THR A 439 -30.73 16.44 -20.43
N TRP A 440 -29.63 15.91 -19.92
CA TRP A 440 -28.33 16.08 -20.59
C TRP A 440 -28.28 15.22 -21.84
N ALA A 441 -27.91 15.85 -22.94
CA ALA A 441 -27.64 15.23 -24.22
C ALA A 441 -26.14 15.28 -24.51
N MET A 442 -25.66 14.31 -25.28
CA MET A 442 -24.33 14.23 -25.83
C MET A 442 -24.48 14.01 -27.34
N THR A 443 -23.82 14.83 -28.17
CA THR A 443 -23.93 14.72 -29.64
C THR A 443 -22.60 15.03 -30.31
N ASP A 444 -22.40 14.45 -31.50
CA ASP A 444 -21.35 14.83 -32.44
C ASP A 444 -21.74 16.10 -33.23
N LEU A 445 -20.83 17.06 -33.31
CA LEU A 445 -20.97 18.32 -34.08
C LEU A 445 -20.88 18.09 -35.60
N LEU A 446 -20.37 16.95 -36.05
CA LEU A 446 -20.31 16.54 -37.46
C LEU A 446 -21.54 15.71 -37.89
N ASP A 447 -22.55 15.58 -37.03
CA ASP A 447 -23.82 14.87 -37.26
C ASP A 447 -23.64 13.44 -37.84
N ARG A 448 -22.65 12.69 -37.34
CA ARG A 448 -22.40 11.28 -37.72
C ARG A 448 -23.46 10.29 -37.20
N GLY A 449 -24.62 10.78 -36.76
CA GLY A 449 -25.69 9.98 -36.16
C GLY A 449 -25.43 9.51 -34.72
N VAL A 450 -24.32 9.92 -34.11
CA VAL A 450 -23.98 9.57 -32.72
C VAL A 450 -24.71 10.49 -31.75
N SER A 451 -25.51 9.90 -30.86
CA SER A 451 -26.26 10.65 -29.84
C SER A 451 -26.36 9.87 -28.52
N GLY A 452 -26.33 10.60 -27.41
CA GLY A 452 -26.48 10.05 -26.06
C GLY A 452 -27.41 10.89 -25.21
N SER A 453 -28.20 10.24 -24.35
CA SER A 453 -29.12 10.89 -23.40
C SER A 453 -28.93 10.35 -21.99
N MET A 454 -28.70 11.24 -21.02
CA MET A 454 -28.48 10.88 -19.63
C MET A 454 -29.78 10.44 -18.94
N ILE A 455 -29.76 9.25 -18.35
CA ILE A 455 -30.88 8.64 -17.64
C ILE A 455 -30.84 9.10 -16.17
N SER A 456 -31.37 10.29 -15.89
CA SER A 456 -31.30 10.90 -14.55
C SER A 456 -32.54 11.71 -14.17
N SER A 457 -32.55 12.20 -12.93
CA SER A 457 -33.52 13.21 -12.48
C SER A 457 -33.19 14.61 -13.05
N LEU A 458 -34.22 15.45 -13.16
CA LEU A 458 -34.28 16.76 -13.84
C LEU A 458 -33.35 17.88 -13.30
N GLN A 459 -32.41 17.58 -12.39
CA GLN A 459 -31.58 18.59 -11.70
C GLN A 459 -30.10 18.20 -11.49
N GLN A 460 -29.69 16.99 -11.84
CA GLN A 460 -28.29 16.55 -11.66
C GLN A 460 -27.41 17.00 -12.83
N TYR A 461 -26.13 17.33 -12.57
CA TYR A 461 -25.10 17.51 -13.59
C TYR A 461 -24.54 16.15 -14.07
N PRO A 462 -23.94 16.08 -15.27
CA PRO A 462 -23.38 14.83 -15.82
C PRO A 462 -22.09 14.38 -15.13
N LEU A 463 -21.53 15.23 -14.26
CA LEU A 463 -20.36 14.97 -13.41
C LEU A 463 -20.61 13.79 -12.47
N GLY A 464 -19.56 13.05 -12.12
CA GLY A 464 -19.65 11.83 -11.33
C GLY A 464 -20.15 10.64 -12.17
N LEU A 465 -20.63 9.59 -11.49
CA LEU A 465 -21.08 8.36 -12.14
C LEU A 465 -22.54 8.50 -12.60
N ARG A 466 -22.80 8.43 -13.90
CA ARG A 466 -24.15 8.59 -14.50
C ARG A 466 -24.43 7.47 -15.50
N THR A 467 -25.71 7.13 -15.67
CA THR A 467 -26.14 6.13 -16.66
C THR A 467 -26.61 6.86 -17.91
N TRP A 468 -26.17 6.41 -19.08
CA TRP A 468 -26.45 7.03 -20.37
C TRP A 468 -27.08 5.99 -21.31
N ASN A 469 -28.11 6.39 -22.06
CA ASN A 469 -28.51 5.67 -23.27
C ASN A 469 -27.71 6.26 -24.43
N ILE A 470 -27.01 5.45 -25.22
CA ILE A 470 -26.15 5.88 -26.33
C ILE A 470 -26.53 5.11 -27.59
N ALA A 471 -26.67 5.83 -28.71
CA ALA A 471 -27.02 5.30 -30.02
C ALA A 471 -26.08 5.84 -31.09
N GLY A 472 -25.78 5.03 -32.10
CA GLY A 472 -24.93 5.40 -33.25
C GLY A 472 -23.41 5.28 -33.01
N ASP A 473 -22.95 5.19 -31.77
CA ASP A 473 -21.53 4.88 -31.48
C ASP A 473 -21.17 3.41 -31.80
N LYS A 474 -19.88 3.14 -31.98
CA LYS A 474 -19.37 1.78 -32.30
C LYS A 474 -19.41 0.82 -31.10
N CYS A 475 -19.42 1.32 -29.86
CA CYS A 475 -19.41 0.48 -28.66
C CYS A 475 -20.79 -0.18 -28.41
N PRO A 476 -20.88 -1.52 -28.34
CA PRO A 476 -22.15 -2.23 -28.17
C PRO A 476 -22.60 -2.28 -26.70
N PHE A 477 -23.06 -1.14 -26.15
CA PHE A 477 -23.48 -1.04 -24.75
C PHE A 477 -24.98 -0.74 -24.58
N GLU A 478 -25.71 -1.61 -23.88
CA GLU A 478 -27.02 -1.26 -23.33
C GLU A 478 -26.87 -0.42 -22.05
N ASN A 479 -27.30 0.85 -22.11
CA ASN A 479 -27.36 1.77 -20.98
C ASN A 479 -26.04 1.90 -20.15
N PRO A 480 -24.88 2.19 -20.77
CA PRO A 480 -23.60 2.25 -20.07
C PRO A 480 -23.58 3.25 -18.90
N LYS A 481 -22.82 2.89 -17.85
CA LYS A 481 -22.47 3.81 -16.76
C LYS A 481 -21.14 4.47 -17.08
N LEU A 482 -21.15 5.79 -17.24
CA LEU A 482 -19.95 6.58 -17.52
C LEU A 482 -19.61 7.47 -16.33
N LEU A 483 -18.31 7.69 -16.11
CA LEU A 483 -17.79 8.59 -15.09
C LEU A 483 -17.20 9.83 -15.77
N LEU A 484 -17.80 11.00 -15.54
CA LEU A 484 -17.26 12.29 -15.98
C LEU A 484 -16.63 13.01 -14.79
N THR A 485 -15.30 13.17 -14.80
CA THR A 485 -14.54 13.62 -13.63
C THR A 485 -13.59 14.78 -13.92
N ALA A 486 -13.56 15.77 -13.01
CA ALA A 486 -12.52 16.80 -12.96
C ALA A 486 -11.29 16.38 -12.13
N CYS A 487 -11.35 15.27 -11.41
CA CYS A 487 -10.34 14.90 -10.41
C CYS A 487 -8.98 14.58 -11.04
N SER A 488 -7.89 14.88 -10.31
CA SER A 488 -6.53 14.53 -10.73
C SER A 488 -6.24 13.03 -10.58
N GLU A 489 -5.19 12.53 -11.24
CA GLU A 489 -4.80 11.12 -11.23
C GLU A 489 -4.52 10.52 -9.84
N LYS A 490 -4.26 11.37 -8.84
CA LYS A 490 -4.01 11.01 -7.43
C LYS A 490 -5.28 11.08 -6.56
N GLN A 491 -6.40 11.44 -7.17
CA GLN A 491 -7.70 11.53 -6.54
C GLN A 491 -8.64 10.43 -7.07
N TYR A 492 -9.63 10.09 -6.28
CA TYR A 492 -10.72 9.20 -6.65
C TYR A 492 -12.01 10.01 -6.71
N THR A 493 -12.83 9.76 -7.74
CA THR A 493 -14.09 10.46 -7.94
C THR A 493 -15.26 9.72 -7.30
N CYS A 494 -15.88 10.35 -6.31
CA CYS A 494 -17.14 9.91 -5.73
C CYS A 494 -18.26 9.88 -6.79
N HIS A 495 -19.31 9.05 -6.61
CA HIS A 495 -20.39 8.98 -7.61
C HIS A 495 -21.17 10.28 -7.80
N ASP A 496 -21.15 11.21 -6.84
CA ASP A 496 -21.73 12.54 -6.99
C ASP A 496 -20.89 13.47 -7.90
N GLY A 497 -19.59 13.19 -8.01
CA GLY A 497 -18.56 13.95 -8.73
C GLY A 497 -17.44 14.49 -7.82
N THR A 498 -17.60 14.43 -6.49
CA THR A 498 -16.63 14.95 -5.50
C THR A 498 -15.28 14.24 -5.59
N CYS A 499 -14.17 14.97 -5.41
CA CYS A 499 -12.81 14.41 -5.40
C CYS A 499 -12.28 14.16 -3.98
N ILE A 500 -11.93 12.92 -3.66
CA ILE A 500 -11.12 12.55 -2.47
C ILE A 500 -9.72 12.09 -2.89
N ASN A 501 -8.76 11.94 -1.97
CA ASN A 501 -7.47 11.32 -2.27
C ASN A 501 -7.67 9.80 -2.47
N LYS A 502 -6.97 9.16 -3.42
CA LYS A 502 -7.03 7.69 -3.60
C LYS A 502 -6.70 6.89 -2.34
N GLN A 503 -5.88 7.43 -1.43
CA GLN A 503 -5.57 6.80 -0.14
C GLN A 503 -6.78 6.72 0.82
N GLN A 504 -7.86 7.44 0.53
CA GLN A 504 -9.14 7.46 1.27
C GLN A 504 -10.20 6.53 0.63
N ARG A 505 -9.80 5.72 -0.36
CA ARG A 505 -10.64 4.67 -0.94
C ARG A 505 -10.47 3.41 -0.11
N CYS A 506 -11.58 2.83 0.38
CA CYS A 506 -11.57 1.59 1.17
C CYS A 506 -10.73 1.66 2.47
N ASP A 507 -10.65 2.84 3.12
CA ASP A 507 -9.93 3.04 4.38
C ASP A 507 -10.82 2.82 5.63
N ARG A 508 -12.12 2.55 5.43
CA ARG A 508 -13.18 2.39 6.45
C ARG A 508 -13.68 3.70 7.07
N ALA A 509 -13.39 4.85 6.46
CA ALA A 509 -13.98 6.14 6.79
C ALA A 509 -14.81 6.70 5.62
N VAL A 510 -15.99 7.24 5.93
CA VAL A 510 -16.81 7.94 4.92
C VAL A 510 -16.22 9.33 4.67
N ASN A 511 -15.75 9.56 3.46
CA ASN A 511 -15.18 10.82 2.97
C ASN A 511 -15.94 11.35 1.74
N CYS A 512 -16.50 10.48 0.89
CA CYS A 512 -17.47 10.82 -0.14
C CYS A 512 -18.83 11.18 0.47
N PRO A 513 -19.48 12.29 0.04
CA PRO A 513 -20.80 12.68 0.54
C PRO A 513 -21.89 11.63 0.31
N ASP A 514 -21.76 10.81 -0.74
CA ASP A 514 -22.69 9.73 -1.08
C ASP A 514 -22.28 8.34 -0.57
N GLN A 515 -21.14 8.20 0.12
CA GLN A 515 -20.55 6.93 0.58
C GLN A 515 -20.15 5.97 -0.57
N SER A 516 -19.61 6.47 -1.68
CA SER A 516 -19.15 5.63 -2.81
C SER A 516 -17.73 5.07 -2.66
N ASP A 517 -16.90 5.75 -1.89
CA ASP A 517 -15.57 5.35 -1.41
C ASP A 517 -15.54 4.01 -0.66
N GLU A 518 -16.57 3.72 0.13
CA GLU A 518 -16.69 2.51 0.95
C GLU A 518 -17.61 1.44 0.32
N ARG A 519 -17.87 1.53 -1.00
CA ARG A 519 -18.64 0.52 -1.75
C ARG A 519 -17.73 -0.26 -2.70
N LEU A 520 -18.02 -1.55 -2.89
CA LEU A 520 -17.25 -2.42 -3.80
C LEU A 520 -15.74 -2.41 -3.46
N CYS A 521 -15.42 -2.52 -2.17
CA CYS A 521 -14.06 -2.65 -1.62
C CYS A 521 -13.62 -4.12 -1.54
N THR A 522 -13.81 -4.87 -2.63
CA THR A 522 -13.32 -6.25 -2.77
C THR A 522 -11.87 -6.19 -3.29
N PRO A 523 -10.84 -6.51 -2.48
CA PRO A 523 -9.45 -6.20 -2.82
C PRO A 523 -8.81 -7.22 -3.79
N VAL A 524 -9.63 -8.10 -4.36
CA VAL A 524 -9.30 -9.10 -5.39
C VAL A 524 -10.47 -9.16 -6.35
N VAL A 525 -10.20 -9.18 -7.65
CA VAL A 525 -11.17 -9.43 -8.72
C VAL A 525 -10.95 -10.83 -9.28
N LEU A 526 -12.05 -11.57 -9.43
CA LEU A 526 -12.07 -12.91 -10.01
C LEU A 526 -12.41 -12.80 -11.51
N PRO A 527 -11.57 -13.32 -12.42
CA PRO A 527 -11.96 -13.60 -13.80
C PRO A 527 -13.15 -14.58 -13.88
N GLU A 528 -13.96 -14.48 -14.94
CA GLU A 528 -15.12 -15.36 -15.14
C GLU A 528 -14.74 -16.85 -15.31
N ASP A 529 -13.49 -17.14 -15.70
CA ASP A 529 -12.93 -18.48 -15.88
C ASP A 529 -12.09 -18.96 -14.67
N TYR A 530 -12.09 -18.23 -13.53
CA TYR A 530 -11.30 -18.62 -12.37
C TYR A 530 -11.83 -19.89 -11.67
N ILE A 531 -11.07 -20.98 -11.76
CA ILE A 531 -11.36 -22.25 -11.08
C ILE A 531 -10.55 -22.35 -9.78
N ARG A 532 -11.23 -22.21 -8.65
CA ARG A 532 -10.63 -22.23 -7.30
C ARG A 532 -10.00 -23.57 -6.89
N GLU A 533 -10.40 -24.69 -7.52
CA GLU A 533 -9.79 -26.01 -7.30
C GLU A 533 -8.44 -26.17 -8.04
N VAL A 534 -8.11 -25.25 -8.96
CA VAL A 534 -6.83 -25.27 -9.69
C VAL A 534 -5.81 -24.40 -8.95
N PRO A 535 -4.60 -24.89 -8.63
CA PRO A 535 -3.56 -24.11 -7.96
C PRO A 535 -2.97 -23.02 -8.89
N PRO A 536 -2.30 -22.01 -8.32
CA PRO A 536 -1.57 -21.00 -9.08
C PRO A 536 -0.65 -21.60 -10.15
N ALA A 537 -0.59 -20.93 -11.30
CA ALA A 537 0.27 -21.35 -12.40
C ALA A 537 1.76 -21.31 -12.01
N LYS A 538 2.57 -22.24 -12.56
CA LYS A 538 4.03 -22.21 -12.40
C LYS A 538 4.62 -21.00 -13.11
N ILE A 539 5.49 -20.27 -12.43
CA ILE A 539 6.29 -19.20 -13.04
C ILE A 539 7.59 -19.84 -13.56
N GLY A 540 7.64 -20.09 -14.87
CA GLY A 540 8.76 -20.77 -15.52
C GLY A 540 8.85 -22.26 -15.16
N THR A 541 9.96 -22.66 -14.53
CA THR A 541 10.23 -24.07 -14.16
C THR A 541 10.06 -24.36 -12.66
N GLU A 542 9.85 -23.34 -11.82
CA GLU A 542 9.69 -23.51 -10.37
C GLU A 542 8.24 -23.88 -10.00
N PRO A 543 8.02 -24.63 -8.90
CA PRO A 543 6.67 -24.85 -8.35
C PRO A 543 6.09 -23.55 -7.78
N ALA A 544 4.77 -23.51 -7.59
CA ALA A 544 4.14 -22.44 -6.83
C ALA A 544 4.61 -22.50 -5.36
N TRP A 545 5.49 -21.57 -4.97
CA TRP A 545 6.01 -21.48 -3.62
C TRP A 545 4.98 -20.88 -2.67
N ILE A 546 4.67 -21.61 -1.60
CA ILE A 546 3.99 -21.06 -0.43
C ILE A 546 5.06 -20.75 0.63
N ASN A 547 5.26 -19.47 0.89
CA ASN A 547 6.05 -19.00 2.02
C ASN A 547 5.35 -19.44 3.32
N PHE A 548 5.99 -20.34 4.06
CA PHE A 548 5.47 -20.97 5.27
C PHE A 548 6.18 -20.41 6.50
N HIS A 549 5.42 -19.80 7.40
CA HIS A 549 5.89 -19.35 8.71
C HIS A 549 4.99 -19.89 9.82
N ILE A 550 5.59 -20.29 10.94
CA ILE A 550 4.89 -20.83 12.11
C ILE A 550 5.40 -20.16 13.39
N THR A 551 4.46 -19.79 14.26
CA THR A 551 4.73 -19.33 15.63
C THR A 551 3.99 -20.24 16.59
N ILE A 552 4.68 -20.78 17.60
CA ILE A 552 4.05 -21.55 18.67
C ILE A 552 3.58 -20.60 19.76
N LEU A 553 2.27 -20.56 20.02
CA LEU A 553 1.67 -19.65 20.99
C LEU A 553 1.75 -20.23 22.40
N SER A 554 1.40 -21.52 22.56
CA SER A 554 1.60 -22.26 23.80
C SER A 554 1.55 -23.77 23.58
N MET A 555 2.19 -24.52 24.48
CA MET A 555 2.10 -25.97 24.58
C MET A 555 1.48 -26.35 25.93
N GLN A 556 0.54 -27.28 25.92
CA GLN A 556 -0.06 -27.82 27.15
C GLN A 556 0.90 -28.84 27.79
N PRO A 557 0.80 -29.09 29.12
CA PRO A 557 1.53 -30.18 29.76
C PRO A 557 1.28 -31.51 29.03
N LEU A 558 2.32 -32.33 28.92
CA LEU A 558 2.22 -33.66 28.32
C LEU A 558 1.25 -34.55 29.11
N ASP A 559 0.45 -35.33 28.38
CA ASP A 559 -0.21 -36.52 28.93
C ASP A 559 0.74 -37.70 28.72
N THR A 560 1.52 -37.99 29.76
CA THR A 560 2.52 -39.06 29.77
C THR A 560 1.89 -40.46 29.76
N ASN A 561 0.61 -40.60 30.16
CA ASN A 561 -0.11 -41.87 30.15
C ASN A 561 -0.67 -42.19 28.76
N ASN A 562 -1.23 -41.20 28.06
CA ASN A 562 -1.80 -41.37 26.72
C ASN A 562 -0.79 -41.05 25.60
N MET A 563 0.47 -40.75 25.93
CA MET A 563 1.54 -40.38 24.99
C MET A 563 1.16 -39.20 24.07
N LYS A 564 0.49 -38.18 24.61
CA LYS A 564 -0.14 -37.10 23.82
C LYS A 564 0.15 -35.70 24.35
N THR A 565 0.11 -34.73 23.45
CA THR A 565 0.21 -33.31 23.79
C THR A 565 -0.69 -32.46 22.90
N THR A 566 -0.98 -31.23 23.33
CA THR A 566 -1.77 -30.25 22.60
C THR A 566 -1.02 -28.94 22.52
N VAL A 567 -0.91 -28.38 21.31
CA VAL A 567 -0.19 -27.14 21.03
C VAL A 567 -1.14 -26.16 20.34
N ASP A 568 -1.17 -24.92 20.81
CA ASP A 568 -1.80 -23.80 20.11
C ASP A 568 -0.74 -23.11 19.23
N ILE A 569 -0.97 -23.13 17.92
CA ILE A 569 -0.06 -22.61 16.90
C ILE A 569 -0.72 -21.51 16.07
N ARG A 570 0.12 -20.67 15.48
CA ARG A 570 -0.24 -19.74 14.43
C ARG A 570 0.55 -20.11 13.18
N LEU A 571 -0.16 -20.30 12.07
CA LEU A 571 0.40 -20.45 10.73
C LEU A 571 0.19 -19.14 9.98
N THR A 572 1.21 -18.73 9.22
CA THR A 572 1.13 -17.64 8.25
C THR A 572 1.64 -18.19 6.93
N LEU A 573 0.74 -18.27 5.95
CA LEU A 573 1.01 -18.73 4.59
C LEU A 573 0.97 -17.52 3.67
N SER A 574 1.92 -17.41 2.74
CA SER A 574 1.90 -16.37 1.70
C SER A 574 2.28 -16.97 0.35
N TRP A 575 1.53 -16.62 -0.70
CA TRP A 575 1.77 -17.07 -2.06
C TRP A 575 1.36 -15.98 -3.06
N ARG A 576 1.65 -16.18 -4.34
CA ARG A 576 1.21 -15.32 -5.44
C ARG A 576 0.37 -16.13 -6.42
N ASP A 577 -0.58 -15.49 -7.09
CA ASP A 577 -1.46 -16.14 -8.07
C ASP A 577 -1.59 -15.23 -9.31
N PRO A 578 -0.83 -15.49 -10.38
CA PRO A 578 -0.84 -14.67 -11.61
C PRO A 578 -2.19 -14.61 -12.34
N ARG A 579 -3.20 -15.36 -11.89
CA ARG A 579 -4.58 -15.35 -12.44
C ARG A 579 -5.49 -14.31 -11.80
N LEU A 580 -5.02 -13.59 -10.78
CA LEU A 580 -5.83 -12.67 -9.99
C LEU A 580 -5.27 -11.25 -10.08
N ASP A 581 -6.16 -10.29 -10.37
CA ASP A 581 -5.88 -8.88 -10.16
C ASP A 581 -6.42 -8.44 -8.81
N MET A 582 -5.69 -7.52 -8.17
CA MET A 582 -6.04 -6.93 -6.89
C MET A 582 -6.41 -5.46 -7.11
N GLU A 583 -7.43 -4.96 -6.41
CA GLU A 583 -7.92 -3.59 -6.59
C GLU A 583 -7.92 -2.81 -5.27
N SER A 584 -7.67 -1.50 -5.37
CA SER A 584 -7.83 -0.54 -4.26
C SER A 584 -7.02 -0.92 -3.01
N LEU A 585 -5.83 -1.52 -3.19
CA LEU A 585 -4.98 -1.98 -2.10
C LEU A 585 -4.50 -0.81 -1.23
N ASN A 586 -4.72 -0.93 0.08
CA ASN A 586 -4.17 -0.02 1.07
C ASN A 586 -2.79 -0.49 1.54
N TYR A 587 -1.97 0.42 2.07
CA TYR A 587 -0.64 0.12 2.63
C TYR A 587 -0.71 -0.74 3.91
N ALA A 588 -1.86 -0.79 4.58
CA ALA A 588 -2.08 -1.64 5.74
C ALA A 588 -2.86 -2.91 5.40
N ASP A 589 -2.19 -4.08 5.43
CA ASP A 589 -2.78 -5.42 5.22
C ASP A 589 -4.13 -5.65 5.93
N THR A 590 -4.33 -5.05 7.11
CA THR A 590 -5.52 -5.19 7.95
C THR A 590 -6.77 -4.50 7.41
N LEU A 591 -6.62 -3.66 6.38
CA LEU A 591 -7.71 -3.07 5.62
C LEU A 591 -8.10 -3.96 4.42
N ASN A 592 -7.11 -4.56 3.76
CA ASN A 592 -7.20 -5.40 2.55
C ASN A 592 -7.78 -6.81 2.81
N VAL A 593 -8.84 -6.92 3.60
CA VAL A 593 -9.41 -8.20 4.04
C VAL A 593 -10.24 -8.85 2.93
N ILE A 594 -9.88 -10.09 2.60
CA ILE A 594 -10.55 -10.91 1.60
C ILE A 594 -11.64 -11.72 2.31
N HIS A 595 -12.89 -11.38 2.04
CA HIS A 595 -14.07 -12.12 2.54
C HIS A 595 -14.54 -13.23 1.58
N GLU A 596 -13.90 -13.37 0.43
CA GLU A 596 -14.31 -14.29 -0.63
C GLU A 596 -13.84 -15.73 -0.39
N GLU A 597 -14.76 -16.69 -0.52
CA GLU A 597 -14.47 -18.13 -0.35
C GLU A 597 -14.08 -18.80 -1.68
N ASN A 598 -14.31 -18.14 -2.82
CA ASN A 598 -14.06 -18.69 -4.17
C ASN A 598 -12.64 -18.43 -4.71
N ILE A 599 -11.67 -18.10 -3.86
CA ILE A 599 -10.24 -17.99 -4.21
C ILE A 599 -9.53 -19.30 -3.81
N TRP A 600 -8.55 -19.76 -4.60
CA TRP A 600 -7.76 -20.96 -4.25
C TRP A 600 -7.04 -20.79 -2.91
N ARG A 601 -7.02 -21.86 -2.09
CA ARG A 601 -6.33 -21.91 -0.80
C ARG A 601 -5.56 -23.24 -0.67
N PRO A 602 -4.39 -23.27 0.00
CA PRO A 602 -3.60 -24.49 0.15
C PRO A 602 -4.14 -25.44 1.24
N ASP A 603 -4.53 -26.66 0.84
CA ASP A 603 -4.94 -27.72 1.78
C ASP A 603 -3.75 -28.25 2.60
N LEU A 604 -3.75 -27.98 3.91
CA LEU A 604 -2.80 -28.54 4.86
C LEU A 604 -3.35 -29.79 5.57
N LEU A 605 -2.49 -30.81 5.71
CA LEU A 605 -2.72 -32.00 6.52
C LEU A 605 -1.77 -31.98 7.73
N PHE A 606 -2.31 -32.21 8.93
CA PHE A 606 -1.55 -32.34 10.16
C PHE A 606 -1.39 -33.83 10.50
N GLN A 607 -0.18 -34.31 10.74
CA GLN A 607 0.09 -35.71 11.11
C GLN A 607 1.04 -35.82 12.31
N ASP A 608 0.96 -36.93 13.03
CA ASP A 608 1.97 -37.32 14.02
C ASP A 608 3.08 -38.19 13.41
N VAL A 609 4.09 -38.53 14.21
CA VAL A 609 5.26 -39.34 13.80
C VAL A 609 4.88 -40.72 13.24
N MET A 610 3.72 -41.24 13.63
CA MET A 610 3.19 -42.53 13.18
C MET A 610 2.39 -42.40 11.87
N GLY A 611 2.30 -41.20 11.29
CA GLY A 611 1.54 -40.91 10.09
C GLY A 611 0.02 -40.84 10.31
N THR A 612 -0.47 -40.82 11.55
CA THR A 612 -1.91 -40.67 11.82
C THR A 612 -2.32 -39.19 11.75
N GLU A 613 -3.54 -38.90 11.32
CA GLU A 613 -4.04 -37.53 11.20
C GLU A 613 -4.22 -36.91 12.60
N ALA A 614 -3.47 -35.85 12.88
CA ALA A 614 -3.49 -35.18 14.17
C ALA A 614 -4.78 -34.35 14.30
N MET A 615 -5.35 -34.28 15.51
CA MET A 615 -6.61 -33.57 15.74
C MET A 615 -6.37 -32.05 15.72
N SER A 616 -6.55 -31.44 14.55
CA SER A 616 -6.48 -30.00 14.34
C SER A 616 -7.86 -29.34 14.45
N LYS A 617 -7.94 -28.22 15.18
CA LYS A 617 -9.12 -27.35 15.24
C LYS A 617 -8.71 -25.91 14.94
N LEU A 618 -9.22 -25.36 13.84
CA LEU A 618 -9.13 -23.92 13.56
C LEU A 618 -9.88 -23.13 14.63
N GLN A 619 -9.25 -22.05 15.12
CA GLN A 619 -9.82 -21.13 16.11
C GLN A 619 -10.36 -19.86 15.44
N TRP A 620 -9.59 -19.31 14.50
CA TRP A 620 -9.92 -18.18 13.63
C TRP A 620 -8.94 -18.14 12.46
N GLU A 621 -9.33 -17.44 11.38
CA GLU A 621 -8.46 -17.11 10.26
C GLU A 621 -8.64 -15.66 9.81
N THR A 622 -7.63 -15.12 9.14
CA THR A 622 -7.70 -13.85 8.41
C THR A 622 -6.97 -13.99 7.09
N PHE A 623 -7.66 -13.68 5.99
CA PHE A 623 -7.13 -13.72 4.63
C PHE A 623 -7.05 -12.29 4.08
N VAL A 624 -5.89 -11.89 3.55
CA VAL A 624 -5.61 -10.52 3.11
C VAL A 624 -4.74 -10.50 1.86
N SER A 625 -4.82 -9.43 1.07
CA SER A 625 -3.86 -9.10 0.00
C SER A 625 -2.82 -8.08 0.47
N VAL A 626 -1.57 -8.26 0.05
CA VAL A 626 -0.40 -7.47 0.47
C VAL A 626 0.13 -6.66 -0.71
N MET A 627 0.22 -5.34 -0.55
CA MET A 627 0.75 -4.44 -1.57
C MET A 627 2.29 -4.51 -1.61
N GLU A 628 2.84 -5.19 -2.62
CA GLU A 628 4.29 -5.37 -2.82
C GLU A 628 4.83 -4.60 -4.04
N SER A 629 3.97 -4.19 -4.98
CA SER A 629 4.37 -3.42 -6.18
C SER A 629 3.64 -2.09 -6.33
N THR A 630 4.06 -1.29 -7.32
CA THR A 630 3.22 -0.23 -7.89
C THR A 630 2.01 -0.83 -8.62
N PRO A 631 0.93 -0.06 -8.80
CA PRO A 631 -0.18 -0.45 -9.66
C PRO A 631 0.20 -0.43 -11.15
N LEU A 632 -0.69 -0.99 -11.98
CA LEU A 632 -0.66 -0.92 -13.44
C LEU A 632 -1.00 0.51 -13.94
N PRO A 633 -0.70 0.84 -15.21
CA PRO A 633 -1.18 2.07 -15.86
C PRO A 633 -2.72 2.21 -15.82
N ASP A 634 -3.19 3.45 -15.74
CA ASP A 634 -4.63 3.78 -15.60
C ASP A 634 -5.42 3.53 -16.90
N ASP A 635 -6.34 2.57 -16.88
CA ASP A 635 -7.18 2.20 -18.03
C ASP A 635 -8.48 3.02 -18.08
N ILE A 636 -8.59 3.90 -19.08
CA ILE A 636 -9.73 4.80 -19.28
C ILE A 636 -11.01 4.10 -19.80
N THR A 637 -10.92 2.86 -20.28
CA THR A 637 -12.11 2.04 -20.60
C THR A 637 -12.82 1.59 -19.32
N ARG A 638 -12.08 1.35 -18.23
CA ARG A 638 -12.64 1.08 -16.90
C ARG A 638 -13.32 2.33 -16.32
N VAL A 639 -14.58 2.14 -15.91
CA VAL A 639 -15.46 3.18 -15.37
C VAL A 639 -14.95 3.74 -14.04
N ARG A 640 -14.31 2.91 -13.21
CA ARG A 640 -13.81 3.29 -11.88
C ARG A 640 -12.33 3.64 -11.93
N GLU A 641 -11.90 4.53 -11.05
CA GLU A 641 -10.50 4.95 -10.88
C GLU A 641 -9.77 4.14 -9.79
N ASP A 642 -10.21 2.89 -9.60
CA ASP A 642 -9.62 1.93 -8.67
C ASP A 642 -8.27 1.44 -9.21
N GLU A 643 -7.21 1.60 -8.41
CA GLU A 643 -5.85 1.21 -8.81
C GLU A 643 -5.71 -0.31 -8.80
N VAL A 644 -5.22 -0.86 -9.92
CA VAL A 644 -5.11 -2.31 -10.17
C VAL A 644 -3.68 -2.78 -9.97
N TYR A 645 -3.50 -3.90 -9.26
CA TYR A 645 -2.22 -4.46 -8.86
C TYR A 645 -2.18 -5.96 -9.26
N PRO A 646 -1.20 -6.42 -10.04
CA PRO A 646 -1.23 -7.79 -10.56
C PRO A 646 -0.80 -8.81 -9.50
N GLY A 647 -1.50 -9.95 -9.44
CA GLY A 647 -1.24 -11.04 -8.50
C GLY A 647 0.02 -11.87 -8.78
N GLU A 648 0.77 -11.57 -9.85
CA GLU A 648 2.12 -12.10 -10.07
C GLU A 648 3.17 -11.41 -9.17
N THR A 649 2.99 -10.11 -8.89
CA THR A 649 3.93 -9.32 -8.07
C THR A 649 3.45 -9.14 -6.63
N ASN A 650 2.15 -9.09 -6.39
CA ASN A 650 1.54 -8.88 -5.07
C ASN A 650 1.14 -10.22 -4.44
N SER A 651 1.26 -10.36 -3.11
CA SER A 651 1.02 -11.63 -2.43
C SER A 651 -0.32 -11.70 -1.70
N LEU A 652 -0.90 -12.90 -1.74
CA LEU A 652 -2.01 -13.32 -0.89
C LEU A 652 -1.43 -13.88 0.41
N LYS A 653 -2.05 -13.55 1.55
CA LYS A 653 -1.55 -13.87 2.89
C LYS A 653 -2.68 -14.39 3.76
N LEU A 654 -2.53 -15.62 4.23
CA LEU A 654 -3.50 -16.35 5.06
C LEU A 654 -2.87 -16.63 6.43
N GLU A 655 -3.39 -15.99 7.48
CA GLU A 655 -3.01 -16.24 8.87
C GLU A 655 -4.10 -17.07 9.55
N GLN A 656 -3.72 -18.22 10.10
CA GLN A 656 -4.64 -19.20 10.70
C GLN A 656 -4.13 -19.64 12.08
N ASN A 657 -5.02 -19.64 13.06
CA ASN A 657 -4.71 -20.01 14.44
C ASN A 657 -5.32 -21.39 14.73
N TYR A 658 -4.49 -22.42 14.97
CA TYR A 658 -4.94 -23.80 15.19
C TYR A 658 -4.63 -24.27 16.61
N ARG A 659 -5.51 -25.12 17.15
CA ARG A 659 -5.19 -26.05 18.24
C ARG A 659 -4.92 -27.43 17.63
N VAL A 660 -3.73 -27.98 17.82
CA VAL A 660 -3.33 -29.30 17.29
C VAL A 660 -3.02 -30.25 18.44
N THR A 661 -3.71 -31.38 18.51
CA THR A 661 -3.43 -32.47 19.46
C THR A 661 -2.82 -33.65 18.71
N PHE A 662 -1.61 -34.06 19.09
CA PHE A 662 -0.83 -35.11 18.41
C PHE A 662 -0.18 -36.08 19.39
N THR A 663 0.21 -37.25 18.89
CA THR A 663 0.89 -38.32 19.65
C THR A 663 2.40 -38.08 19.65
N CYS A 664 3.05 -38.24 20.81
CA CYS A 664 4.50 -38.16 20.98
C CYS A 664 5.04 -39.49 21.51
N ASP A 665 5.85 -40.18 20.71
CA ASP A 665 6.53 -41.43 21.09
C ASP A 665 7.68 -41.14 22.07
N MET A 666 7.48 -41.41 23.36
CA MET A 666 8.44 -41.09 24.41
C MET A 666 9.27 -42.31 24.86
N ARG A 667 10.58 -42.13 24.89
CA ARG A 667 11.56 -43.16 25.30
C ARG A 667 11.91 -43.03 26.77
N LEU A 668 11.02 -43.49 27.63
CA LEU A 668 11.10 -43.35 29.10
C LEU A 668 12.13 -44.28 29.79
N GLN A 669 13.13 -44.80 29.08
CA GLN A 669 14.11 -45.75 29.65
C GLN A 669 14.99 -45.10 30.73
N LEU A 670 15.47 -43.87 30.49
CA LEU A 670 16.27 -43.10 31.45
C LEU A 670 15.46 -42.35 32.51
N TYR A 671 14.13 -42.52 32.54
CA TYR A 671 13.23 -41.73 33.39
C TYR A 671 13.63 -41.81 34.88
N PRO A 672 13.73 -40.67 35.60
CA PRO A 672 13.30 -39.32 35.24
C PRO A 672 14.45 -38.40 34.75
N PHE A 673 15.57 -38.95 34.27
CA PHE A 673 16.71 -38.18 33.75
C PHE A 673 16.72 -38.10 32.22
N ASP A 674 15.54 -38.25 31.61
CA ASP A 674 15.33 -38.33 30.17
C ASP A 674 15.19 -36.96 29.49
N THR A 675 15.56 -36.92 28.21
CA THR A 675 15.15 -35.91 27.24
C THR A 675 14.21 -36.56 26.22
N GLN A 676 13.21 -35.83 25.75
CA GLN A 676 12.24 -36.32 24.77
C GLN A 676 12.16 -35.35 23.58
N THR A 677 12.05 -35.88 22.37
CA THR A 677 11.85 -35.07 21.15
C THR A 677 10.48 -35.39 20.56
N CYS A 678 9.48 -34.58 20.90
CA CYS A 678 8.14 -34.71 20.34
C CYS A 678 8.09 -34.02 18.98
N THR A 679 7.71 -34.72 17.91
CA THR A 679 7.60 -34.11 16.57
C THR A 679 6.20 -34.25 15.98
N PHE A 680 5.81 -33.29 15.16
CA PHE A 680 4.58 -33.34 14.37
C PHE A 680 4.81 -32.73 12.98
N ILE A 681 3.98 -33.11 12.03
CA ILE A 681 4.18 -32.90 10.60
C ILE A 681 3.04 -32.04 10.06
N ILE A 682 3.38 -31.06 9.24
CA ILE A 682 2.44 -30.30 8.41
C ILE A 682 2.85 -30.47 6.96
N ARG A 683 1.98 -31.01 6.11
CA ARG A 683 2.25 -31.18 4.67
C ARG A 683 1.07 -30.79 3.79
N LEU A 684 1.35 -30.56 2.52
CA LEU A 684 0.29 -30.38 1.52
C LEU A 684 -0.48 -31.70 1.31
N LYS A 685 -1.82 -31.60 1.28
CA LYS A 685 -2.73 -32.75 1.12
C LYS A 685 -2.95 -33.12 -0.35
N SER A 686 -3.18 -32.11 -1.18
CA SER A 686 -3.82 -32.27 -2.50
C SER A 686 -2.87 -32.17 -3.69
N TYR A 687 -1.63 -31.68 -3.50
CA TYR A 687 -0.71 -31.31 -4.58
C TYR A 687 0.70 -31.87 -4.35
N THR A 688 1.32 -32.38 -5.42
CA THR A 688 2.74 -32.81 -5.41
C THR A 688 3.68 -31.60 -5.39
N ARG A 689 4.88 -31.81 -4.85
CA ARG A 689 5.96 -30.82 -4.73
C ARG A 689 6.28 -30.09 -6.05
N ASP A 690 6.18 -30.80 -7.17
CA ASP A 690 6.45 -30.22 -8.50
C ASP A 690 5.44 -29.14 -8.90
N LEU A 691 4.21 -29.17 -8.37
CA LEU A 691 3.17 -28.18 -8.61
C LEU A 691 3.19 -27.09 -7.54
N VAL A 692 3.20 -27.48 -6.26
CA VAL A 692 3.09 -26.57 -5.11
C VAL A 692 4.05 -27.04 -4.01
N ALA A 693 4.84 -26.13 -3.44
CA ALA A 693 5.87 -26.48 -2.45
C ALA A 693 5.90 -25.49 -1.27
N LEU A 694 6.17 -26.00 -0.06
CA LEU A 694 6.30 -25.19 1.16
C LEU A 694 7.74 -24.68 1.32
N ARG A 695 7.90 -23.36 1.50
CA ARG A 695 9.19 -22.68 1.68
C ARG A 695 9.25 -21.96 3.01
N SER A 696 10.07 -22.48 3.94
CA SER A 696 10.34 -21.84 5.23
C SER A 696 11.64 -21.01 5.19
N PHE A 697 11.69 -19.94 5.98
CA PHE A 697 12.84 -19.03 6.07
C PHE A 697 13.47 -19.08 7.47
N GLY A 698 14.25 -20.14 7.72
CA GLY A 698 14.93 -20.40 8.98
C GLY A 698 14.52 -21.72 9.63
N THR A 699 15.36 -22.22 10.54
CA THR A 699 15.21 -23.54 11.18
C THR A 699 14.78 -23.47 12.65
N ILE A 700 14.69 -22.28 13.25
CA ILE A 700 14.31 -22.09 14.66
C ILE A 700 12.93 -21.43 14.71
N VAL A 701 11.99 -22.06 15.41
CA VAL A 701 10.60 -21.59 15.52
C VAL A 701 10.45 -20.59 16.66
N GLU A 702 9.69 -19.51 16.43
CA GLU A 702 9.34 -18.59 17.50
C GLU A 702 8.34 -19.24 18.48
N TYR A 703 8.74 -19.37 19.75
CA TYR A 703 7.90 -19.87 20.84
C TYR A 703 7.58 -18.75 21.84
N ARG A 704 6.31 -18.32 21.90
CA ARG A 704 5.82 -17.20 22.73
C ARG A 704 5.26 -17.62 24.10
N GLY A 705 5.06 -18.92 24.34
CA GLY A 705 4.43 -19.43 25.56
C GLY A 705 5.36 -19.50 26.78
N ALA A 706 4.83 -20.03 27.88
CA ALA A 706 5.66 -20.46 29.02
C ALA A 706 6.51 -21.68 28.61
N ARG A 707 7.82 -21.66 28.88
CA ARG A 707 8.74 -22.76 28.53
C ARG A 707 8.85 -23.85 29.59
N ASN A 708 8.49 -23.55 30.84
CA ASN A 708 8.40 -24.55 31.89
C ASN A 708 6.97 -25.13 31.87
N LEU A 709 6.83 -26.43 31.58
CA LEU A 709 5.60 -27.18 31.81
C LEU A 709 5.62 -27.73 33.25
N ARG A 710 4.74 -28.68 33.58
CA ARG A 710 4.70 -29.29 34.93
C ARG A 710 5.85 -30.25 35.19
N GLU A 711 6.14 -31.12 34.24
CA GLU A 711 7.12 -32.22 34.37
C GLU A 711 8.34 -32.03 33.47
N TYR A 712 8.17 -31.32 32.35
CA TYR A 712 9.21 -31.07 31.35
C TYR A 712 9.41 -29.57 31.12
N LYS A 713 10.55 -29.21 30.54
CA LYS A 713 10.87 -27.86 30.06
C LYS A 713 11.16 -27.88 28.57
N ILE A 714 10.56 -26.95 27.84
CA ILE A 714 10.71 -26.80 26.39
C ILE A 714 12.04 -26.11 26.10
N GLY A 715 12.97 -26.89 25.54
CA GLY A 715 14.24 -26.47 24.98
C GLY A 715 14.06 -25.79 23.62
N GLU A 716 14.97 -26.01 22.68
CA GLU A 716 14.87 -25.41 21.34
C GLU A 716 13.80 -26.13 20.51
N VAL A 717 13.16 -25.38 19.61
CA VAL A 717 12.08 -25.85 18.74
C VAL A 717 12.53 -25.67 17.30
N GLU A 718 12.72 -26.79 16.60
CA GLU A 718 13.30 -26.84 15.26
C GLU A 718 12.21 -26.99 14.21
N LEU A 719 12.45 -26.39 13.04
CA LEU A 719 11.68 -26.58 11.82
C LEU A 719 12.60 -27.22 10.77
N VAL A 720 12.21 -28.41 10.29
CA VAL A 720 12.96 -29.19 9.31
C VAL A 720 12.08 -29.43 8.09
N GLY A 721 12.45 -28.88 6.94
CA GLY A 721 11.78 -29.20 5.67
C GLY A 721 12.02 -30.67 5.31
N HIS A 722 10.95 -31.39 5.01
CA HIS A 722 10.98 -32.81 4.66
C HIS A 722 9.86 -33.12 3.66
N ASP A 723 10.14 -33.96 2.67
CA ASP A 723 9.18 -34.35 1.64
C ASP A 723 8.72 -35.79 1.86
N TRP A 724 7.41 -35.99 1.95
CA TRP A 724 6.79 -37.32 2.13
C TRP A 724 6.12 -37.75 0.82
N ASP A 725 6.62 -38.81 0.19
CA ASP A 725 6.00 -39.44 -1.00
C ASP A 725 5.60 -38.45 -2.12
N ASN A 726 6.53 -37.57 -2.49
CA ASN A 726 6.37 -36.45 -3.44
C ASN A 726 5.48 -35.28 -2.98
N TYR A 727 5.01 -35.25 -1.74
CA TYR A 727 4.32 -34.10 -1.13
C TYR A 727 5.28 -33.27 -0.28
N SER A 728 5.27 -31.95 -0.47
CA SER A 728 6.11 -31.03 0.31
C SER A 728 5.54 -30.81 1.72
N GLY A 729 6.42 -30.86 2.72
CA GLY A 729 6.05 -30.74 4.13
C GLY A 729 7.12 -30.08 5.01
N GLN A 730 6.76 -29.90 6.28
CA GLN A 730 7.59 -29.35 7.33
C GLN A 730 7.40 -30.20 8.60
N GLU A 731 8.50 -30.66 9.17
CA GLU A 731 8.56 -31.33 10.48
C GLU A 731 8.86 -30.28 11.56
N ILE A 732 8.07 -30.25 12.63
CA ILE A 732 8.30 -29.40 13.80
C ILE A 732 8.77 -30.31 14.93
N ARG A 733 9.93 -30.01 15.53
CA ARG A 733 10.51 -30.79 16.63
C ARG A 733 10.57 -29.98 17.92
N PHE A 734 9.97 -30.50 18.98
CA PHE A 734 10.06 -29.96 20.34
C PHE A 734 11.03 -30.79 21.17
N ASN A 735 12.18 -30.23 21.53
CA ASN A 735 13.08 -30.85 22.49
C ASN A 735 12.63 -30.51 23.93
N LEU A 736 12.45 -31.54 24.76
CA LEU A 736 11.87 -31.46 26.11
C LEU A 736 12.84 -32.04 27.16
N ASP A 737 13.26 -31.22 28.12
CA ASP A 737 14.13 -31.61 29.25
C ASP A 737 13.26 -32.05 30.46
N ASN A 738 13.49 -33.20 31.09
CA ASN A 738 12.76 -33.59 32.32
C ASN A 738 13.20 -32.74 33.54
N LEU A 739 12.24 -32.25 34.33
CA LEU A 739 12.46 -31.50 35.58
C LEU A 739 12.74 -32.45 36.78
N SER A 740 13.73 -33.33 36.60
CA SER A 740 14.09 -34.47 37.46
C SER A 740 14.27 -34.17 38.97
N GLY A 741 14.54 -32.92 39.35
CA GLY A 741 14.82 -32.50 40.73
C GLY A 741 13.67 -32.79 41.73
N PHE A 742 12.42 -32.84 41.26
CA PHE A 742 11.29 -33.28 42.10
C PHE A 742 11.42 -34.76 42.51
N TYR A 743 11.78 -35.64 41.57
CA TYR A 743 11.99 -37.05 41.84
C TYR A 743 13.24 -37.29 42.70
N VAL A 744 14.33 -36.56 42.46
CA VAL A 744 15.54 -36.61 43.31
C VAL A 744 15.20 -36.33 44.78
N SER A 745 14.47 -35.24 45.04
CA SER A 745 14.10 -34.84 46.41
C SER A 745 13.01 -35.71 47.05
N SER A 746 12.00 -36.14 46.28
CA SER A 746 10.82 -36.82 46.82
C SER A 746 10.88 -38.35 46.75
N THR A 747 11.76 -38.93 45.92
CA THR A 747 11.88 -40.39 45.71
C THR A 747 13.26 -40.91 46.10
N TYR A 748 14.34 -40.35 45.55
CA TYR A 748 15.70 -40.87 45.79
C TYR A 748 16.19 -40.59 47.21
N VAL A 749 15.97 -39.40 47.76
CA VAL A 749 16.38 -39.08 49.14
C VAL A 749 15.66 -39.95 50.18
N PRO A 750 14.32 -40.11 50.18
CA PRO A 750 13.66 -41.00 51.13
C PRO A 750 14.08 -42.47 51.00
N THR A 751 14.17 -43.01 49.78
CA THR A 751 14.58 -44.42 49.59
C THR A 751 16.02 -44.68 50.05
N PHE A 752 16.94 -43.74 49.83
CA PHE A 752 18.30 -43.79 50.38
C PHE A 752 18.32 -43.74 51.92
N LEU A 753 17.51 -42.87 52.54
CA LEU A 753 17.37 -42.79 54.01
C LEU A 753 16.83 -44.11 54.59
N MET A 754 15.89 -44.78 53.93
CA MET A 754 15.38 -46.10 54.37
C MET A 754 16.49 -47.17 54.36
N VAL A 755 17.36 -47.18 53.33
CA VAL A 755 18.54 -48.07 53.29
C VAL A 755 19.50 -47.77 54.45
N LEU A 756 19.74 -46.50 54.77
CA LEU A 756 20.58 -46.11 55.92
C LEU A 756 19.96 -46.52 57.27
N ILE A 757 18.64 -46.41 57.44
CA ILE A 757 17.93 -46.88 58.64
C ILE A 757 18.09 -48.39 58.80
N CYS A 758 17.90 -49.17 57.73
CA CYS A 758 18.10 -50.62 57.77
C CYS A 758 19.56 -50.99 58.10
N TYR A 759 20.53 -50.31 57.50
CA TYR A 759 21.96 -50.46 57.81
C TYR A 759 22.31 -50.11 59.27
N SER A 760 21.62 -49.13 59.89
CA SER A 760 21.86 -48.73 61.28
C SER A 760 21.62 -49.86 62.30
N THR A 761 20.80 -50.86 61.96
CA THR A 761 20.50 -52.02 62.83
C THR A 761 21.73 -52.89 63.13
N PHE A 762 22.81 -52.79 62.34
CA PHE A 762 24.09 -53.44 62.67
C PHE A 762 24.82 -52.79 63.86
N PHE A 763 24.43 -51.58 64.29
CA PHE A 763 25.06 -50.85 65.40
C PHE A 763 24.29 -50.94 66.73
N PHE A 764 23.09 -51.55 66.74
CA PHE A 764 22.35 -51.84 67.97
C PHE A 764 23.11 -52.89 68.80
N GLU A 765 22.73 -53.10 70.06
CA GLU A 765 23.31 -54.19 70.86
C GLU A 765 23.00 -55.56 70.22
N LEU A 766 23.89 -56.54 70.40
CA LEU A 766 23.76 -57.85 69.75
C LEU A 766 22.72 -58.75 70.45
N ASP A 767 22.22 -58.32 71.60
CA ASP A 767 21.28 -59.09 72.39
C ASP A 767 19.80 -58.84 71.98
N ASP A 768 19.47 -57.62 71.56
CA ASP A 768 18.14 -57.20 71.13
C ASP A 768 17.84 -57.52 69.66
N PHE A 769 17.77 -58.81 69.35
CA PHE A 769 17.40 -59.29 68.01
C PHE A 769 16.02 -58.80 67.56
N ASN A 770 15.05 -58.72 68.48
CA ASN A 770 13.66 -58.35 68.17
C ASN A 770 13.57 -56.95 67.56
N ASP A 771 14.31 -55.99 68.10
CA ASP A 771 14.27 -54.61 67.66
C ASP A 771 15.00 -54.44 66.32
N ARG A 772 16.17 -55.10 66.16
CA ARG A 772 16.92 -55.17 64.90
C ARG A 772 16.09 -55.72 63.74
N ILE A 773 15.36 -56.82 63.96
CA ILE A 773 14.55 -57.45 62.91
C ILE A 773 13.27 -56.66 62.63
N MET A 774 12.65 -56.05 63.65
CA MET A 774 11.47 -55.20 63.48
C MET A 774 11.77 -53.96 62.63
N VAL A 775 12.87 -53.25 62.91
CA VAL A 775 13.29 -52.07 62.13
C VAL A 775 13.59 -52.44 60.67
N SER A 776 14.25 -53.58 60.44
CA SER A 776 14.60 -54.00 59.07
C SER A 776 13.38 -54.47 58.26
N LEU A 777 12.43 -55.19 58.87
CA LEU A 777 11.20 -55.63 58.20
C LEU A 777 10.23 -54.48 57.92
N THR A 778 10.11 -53.51 58.84
CA THR A 778 9.30 -52.30 58.62
C THR A 778 9.92 -51.40 57.55
N ALA A 779 11.25 -51.27 57.50
CA ALA A 779 11.94 -50.56 56.42
C ALA A 779 11.69 -51.20 55.04
N LEU A 780 11.75 -52.53 54.96
CA LEU A 780 11.47 -53.28 53.72
C LEU A 780 10.01 -53.10 53.27
N LEU A 781 9.04 -53.13 54.20
CA LEU A 781 7.63 -52.91 53.90
C LEU A 781 7.37 -51.49 53.35
N VAL A 782 7.90 -50.45 54.01
CA VAL A 782 7.77 -49.06 53.58
C VAL A 782 8.36 -48.86 52.18
N LEU A 783 9.53 -49.45 51.91
CA LEU A 783 10.17 -49.37 50.60
C LEU A 783 9.35 -50.06 49.50
N ALA A 784 8.71 -51.20 49.81
CA ALA A 784 7.80 -51.88 48.88
C ALA A 784 6.53 -51.04 48.62
N THR A 785 5.96 -50.38 49.63
CA THR A 785 4.80 -49.48 49.42
C THR A 785 5.17 -48.24 48.59
N LEU A 786 6.37 -47.68 48.78
CA LEU A 786 6.86 -46.55 47.97
C LEU A 786 7.08 -46.95 46.51
N PHE A 787 7.59 -48.15 46.24
CA PHE A 787 7.73 -48.66 44.87
C PHE A 787 6.36 -48.75 44.17
N THR A 788 5.37 -49.36 44.81
CA THR A 788 4.01 -49.47 44.26
C THR A 788 3.41 -48.08 43.98
N GLN A 789 3.51 -47.15 44.94
CA GLN A 789 2.99 -45.79 44.80
C GLN A 789 3.62 -45.05 43.60
N ILE A 790 4.93 -45.13 43.41
CA ILE A 790 5.60 -44.44 42.30
C ILE A 790 5.29 -45.12 40.95
N THR A 791 5.13 -46.45 40.94
CA THR A 791 4.71 -47.20 39.75
C THR A 791 3.30 -46.82 39.31
N GLU A 792 2.38 -46.57 40.25
CA GLU A 792 1.02 -46.08 39.94
C GLU A 792 1.00 -44.63 39.41
N THR A 793 1.92 -43.77 39.86
CA THR A 793 2.00 -42.37 39.41
C THR A 793 2.76 -42.14 38.10
N THR A 794 3.41 -43.16 37.53
CA THR A 794 4.25 -43.03 36.33
C THR A 794 3.73 -43.95 35.21
N PRO A 795 3.79 -43.53 33.93
CA PRO A 795 3.10 -44.24 32.85
C PRO A 795 3.58 -45.68 32.66
N THR A 796 2.66 -46.58 32.34
CA THR A 796 2.95 -48.02 32.24
C THR A 796 3.74 -48.35 30.97
N THR A 797 5.00 -48.79 31.14
CA THR A 797 5.89 -49.19 30.05
C THR A 797 6.08 -50.71 30.01
N SER A 798 6.33 -51.29 28.83
CA SER A 798 6.67 -52.71 28.67
C SER A 798 8.12 -53.05 29.05
N TYR A 799 8.96 -52.03 29.16
CA TYR A 799 10.36 -52.09 29.59
C TYR A 799 10.54 -51.44 30.96
N LEU A 800 11.58 -51.86 31.69
CA LEU A 800 11.99 -51.26 32.95
C LEU A 800 12.53 -49.84 32.74
N LYS A 801 12.14 -48.92 33.61
CA LYS A 801 12.69 -47.57 33.71
C LYS A 801 13.91 -47.59 34.63
N LEU A 802 14.82 -46.63 34.47
CA LEU A 802 15.99 -46.48 35.35
C LEU A 802 15.58 -46.34 36.84
N LEU A 803 14.49 -45.62 37.11
CA LEU A 803 13.87 -45.53 38.44
C LEU A 803 13.41 -46.88 39.02
N ASP A 804 12.88 -47.79 38.20
CA ASP A 804 12.45 -49.12 38.67
C ASP A 804 13.65 -49.96 39.12
N VAL A 805 14.77 -49.86 38.38
CA VAL A 805 16.04 -50.51 38.71
C VAL A 805 16.60 -50.02 40.05
N TRP A 806 16.46 -48.72 40.37
CA TRP A 806 16.82 -48.17 41.69
C TRP A 806 16.00 -48.80 42.81
N PHE A 807 14.68 -48.84 42.69
CA PHE A 807 13.81 -49.46 43.71
C PHE A 807 14.12 -50.94 43.92
N VAL A 808 14.26 -51.71 42.83
CA VAL A 808 14.63 -53.14 42.90
C VAL A 808 15.97 -53.34 43.60
N ALA A 809 16.97 -52.51 43.31
CA ALA A 809 18.28 -52.55 43.97
C ALA A 809 18.19 -52.24 45.47
N CYS A 810 17.46 -51.19 45.87
CA CYS A 810 17.26 -50.85 47.27
C CYS A 810 16.49 -51.95 48.03
N ILE A 811 15.45 -52.55 47.43
CA ILE A 811 14.69 -53.66 48.02
C ILE A 811 15.60 -54.88 48.24
N PHE A 812 16.42 -55.22 47.24
CA PHE A 812 17.36 -56.34 47.33
C PHE A 812 18.41 -56.14 48.44
N ILE A 813 18.95 -54.92 48.60
CA ILE A 813 19.88 -54.59 49.70
C ILE A 813 19.20 -54.75 51.07
N ASN A 814 17.99 -54.21 51.26
CA ASN A 814 17.25 -54.34 52.53
C ASN A 814 16.95 -55.81 52.86
N PHE A 815 16.53 -56.60 51.86
CA PHE A 815 16.29 -58.04 52.02
C PHE A 815 17.58 -58.81 52.40
N PHE A 816 18.72 -58.43 51.82
CA PHE A 816 20.01 -59.03 52.19
C PHE A 816 20.45 -58.65 53.61
N ILE A 817 20.17 -57.44 54.09
CA ILE A 817 20.38 -57.05 55.51
C ILE A 817 19.54 -57.93 56.43
N VAL A 818 18.25 -58.13 56.13
CA VAL A 818 17.35 -59.03 56.90
C VAL A 818 17.92 -60.45 56.98
N ILE A 819 18.42 -61.02 55.87
CA ILE A 819 19.07 -62.34 55.86
C ILE A 819 20.31 -62.35 56.78
N VAL A 820 21.18 -61.35 56.70
CA VAL A 820 22.40 -61.28 57.52
C VAL A 820 22.06 -61.17 59.01
N LEU A 821 21.03 -60.42 59.40
CA LEU A 821 20.56 -60.36 60.79
C LEU A 821 20.06 -61.72 61.31
N VAL A 822 19.29 -62.46 60.50
CA VAL A 822 18.83 -63.82 60.83
C VAL A 822 20.02 -64.78 60.96
N VAL A 823 21.05 -64.66 60.10
CA VAL A 823 22.28 -65.45 60.20
C VAL A 823 23.08 -65.11 61.46
N ILE A 824 23.23 -63.84 61.81
CA ILE A 824 23.91 -63.40 63.06
C ILE A 824 23.22 -63.99 64.29
N ASN A 825 21.89 -63.88 64.37
CA ASN A 825 21.13 -64.47 65.48
C ASN A 825 21.22 -66.01 65.51
N THR A 826 21.20 -66.67 64.35
CA THR A 826 21.35 -68.12 64.25
C THR A 826 22.73 -68.60 64.72
N GLN A 827 23.80 -67.82 64.51
CA GLN A 827 25.12 -68.11 65.09
C GLN A 827 25.12 -67.85 66.60
N ARG A 828 24.60 -66.70 67.06
CA ARG A 828 24.48 -66.36 68.50
C ARG A 828 23.73 -67.44 69.30
N MET A 829 22.61 -67.94 68.78
CA MET A 829 21.84 -69.02 69.39
C MET A 829 22.57 -70.37 69.40
N LYS A 830 23.54 -70.60 68.51
CA LYS A 830 24.44 -71.78 68.60
C LYS A 830 25.52 -71.57 69.64
N GLU A 831 26.06 -70.35 69.75
CA GLU A 831 27.09 -69.99 70.73
C GLU A 831 26.56 -70.08 72.17
N ASN A 832 25.35 -69.55 72.44
CA ASN A 832 24.69 -69.66 73.76
C ASN A 832 24.29 -71.10 74.16
N ASN A 833 24.15 -72.02 73.19
CA ASN A 833 23.83 -73.43 73.45
C ASN A 833 25.08 -74.31 73.63
N THR A 834 26.29 -73.75 73.61
CA THR A 834 27.53 -74.48 73.91
C THR A 834 27.73 -74.55 75.43
N PRO A 835 27.75 -75.74 76.08
CA PRO A 835 27.85 -75.83 77.53
C PRO A 835 29.23 -75.39 78.03
N GLY A 836 29.27 -74.37 78.89
CA GLY A 836 30.47 -73.94 79.59
C GLY A 836 30.91 -74.95 80.66
N THR A 837 32.22 -74.99 80.95
CA THR A 837 32.82 -75.91 81.93
C THR A 837 32.25 -75.70 83.34
N VAL A 838 31.97 -76.82 84.01
CA VAL A 838 31.28 -76.94 85.31
C VAL A 838 31.68 -75.88 86.35
N SER A 839 30.71 -75.12 86.84
CA SER A 839 30.76 -74.45 88.13
C SER A 839 30.39 -75.45 89.24
N VAL A 840 31.33 -75.75 90.15
CA VAL A 840 31.10 -76.69 91.25
C VAL A 840 30.32 -76.00 92.36
N VAL A 841 29.09 -76.47 92.60
CA VAL A 841 28.29 -76.07 93.76
C VAL A 841 28.60 -76.99 94.94
N MET A 842 28.90 -76.42 96.12
CA MET A 842 28.83 -77.13 97.40
C MET A 842 27.63 -76.63 98.23
N PRO A 843 27.01 -77.48 99.08
CA PRO A 843 25.64 -77.28 99.54
C PRO A 843 25.48 -76.43 100.81
N PHE A 844 24.22 -76.13 101.14
CA PHE A 844 23.75 -75.41 102.32
C PHE A 844 24.42 -75.81 103.65
N GLY A 845 24.92 -74.83 104.42
CA GLY A 845 25.34 -75.04 105.81
C GLY A 845 25.77 -73.78 106.59
N ALA A 846 25.29 -73.66 107.83
CA ALA A 846 25.69 -72.70 108.89
C ALA A 846 25.34 -71.20 108.73
N LYS A 847 25.43 -70.44 109.85
CA LYS A 847 24.88 -69.08 110.08
C LYS A 847 25.87 -68.16 110.84
N LYS A 848 25.71 -66.83 110.67
CA LYS A 848 26.28 -65.71 111.49
C LYS A 848 27.83 -65.61 111.47
N SER A 849 28.49 -64.45 111.37
CA SER A 849 28.22 -63.16 112.02
C SER A 849 29.09 -62.02 111.43
N ALA A 850 29.01 -60.81 111.98
CA ALA A 850 29.64 -59.55 111.54
C ALA A 850 31.19 -59.51 111.54
N GLY A 851 31.75 -58.64 110.68
CA GLY A 851 33.18 -58.23 110.67
C GLY A 851 33.49 -57.15 109.61
N HIS A 852 34.43 -56.25 109.91
CA HIS A 852 35.00 -55.19 109.03
C HIS A 852 36.48 -55.56 108.68
N PRO A 853 37.23 -54.78 107.87
CA PRO A 853 36.94 -54.17 106.54
C PRO A 853 38.10 -54.29 105.50
N ALA A 854 37.86 -53.89 104.24
CA ALA A 854 38.83 -53.27 103.30
C ALA A 854 40.05 -54.11 102.75
N PRO A 855 40.77 -53.66 101.70
CA PRO A 855 40.35 -52.94 100.47
C PRO A 855 40.86 -53.69 99.17
N PRO A 856 41.36 -53.10 98.04
CA PRO A 856 40.65 -53.32 96.77
C PRO A 856 41.47 -53.82 95.55
N GLY A 857 40.80 -54.63 94.72
CA GLY A 857 40.69 -54.46 93.26
C GLY A 857 41.93 -54.40 92.36
N PHE A 858 42.16 -55.48 91.62
CA PHE A 858 42.30 -55.41 90.15
C PHE A 858 41.95 -56.78 89.51
N PHE A 859 41.01 -56.81 88.57
CA PHE A 859 40.67 -57.99 87.77
C PHE A 859 40.45 -57.60 86.30
N PRO A 860 41.37 -57.93 85.38
CA PRO A 860 41.14 -57.80 83.93
C PRO A 860 40.42 -59.04 83.36
N PRO A 861 39.53 -58.89 82.36
CA PRO A 861 38.86 -60.03 81.72
C PRO A 861 39.58 -60.53 80.45
N PRO A 862 39.69 -61.86 80.24
CA PRO A 862 39.93 -62.47 78.93
C PRO A 862 38.57 -62.88 78.29
N GLN A 863 38.06 -62.16 77.30
CA GLN A 863 38.39 -62.33 75.87
C GLN A 863 38.14 -63.73 75.31
N HIS A 864 36.92 -63.97 74.83
CA HIS A 864 36.65 -64.96 73.78
C HIS A 864 35.69 -64.32 72.74
N LEU A 865 36.23 -63.89 71.60
CA LEU A 865 35.48 -63.06 70.64
C LEU A 865 34.55 -63.90 69.76
N MET A 866 33.26 -63.87 70.07
CA MET A 866 32.21 -64.64 69.40
C MET A 866 32.15 -64.42 67.88
N ARG A 867 31.78 -65.47 67.14
CA ARG A 867 31.63 -65.52 65.69
C ARG A 867 30.49 -64.62 65.21
N SER A 868 29.39 -64.55 65.97
CA SER A 868 28.31 -63.56 65.77
C SER A 868 28.82 -62.12 65.71
N VAL A 869 29.68 -61.72 66.68
CA VAL A 869 30.33 -60.39 66.69
C VAL A 869 31.15 -60.17 65.42
N LYS A 870 32.01 -61.14 65.05
CA LYS A 870 32.86 -61.04 63.85
C LYS A 870 32.04 -60.86 62.56
N ILE A 871 30.90 -61.55 62.44
CA ILE A 871 30.00 -61.41 61.29
C ILE A 871 29.32 -60.02 61.28
N ASN A 872 28.89 -59.51 62.45
CA ASN A 872 28.32 -58.17 62.55
C ASN A 872 29.34 -57.06 62.20
N THR A 873 30.58 -57.16 62.69
CA THR A 873 31.65 -56.20 62.33
C THR A 873 32.05 -56.30 60.85
N PHE A 874 32.05 -57.50 60.26
CA PHE A 874 32.25 -57.65 58.81
C PHE A 874 31.11 -57.01 58.01
N ALA A 875 29.85 -57.19 58.44
CA ALA A 875 28.68 -56.56 57.83
C ALA A 875 28.79 -55.02 57.85
N GLN A 876 29.13 -54.43 59.00
CA GLN A 876 29.35 -52.98 59.16
C GLN A 876 30.36 -52.40 58.14
N ILE A 877 31.35 -53.18 57.70
CA ILE A 877 32.37 -52.73 56.73
C ILE A 877 31.95 -53.00 55.28
N ILE A 878 31.37 -54.17 54.98
CA ILE A 878 31.11 -54.57 53.58
C ILE A 878 29.85 -53.92 52.98
N PHE A 879 28.80 -53.70 53.77
CA PHE A 879 27.55 -53.09 53.29
C PHE A 879 27.72 -51.67 52.72
N PRO A 880 28.43 -50.72 53.36
CA PRO A 880 28.63 -49.38 52.78
C PRO A 880 29.50 -49.42 51.51
N ILE A 881 30.43 -50.38 51.38
CA ILE A 881 31.21 -50.58 50.15
C ILE A 881 30.32 -51.06 49.01
N ILE A 882 29.46 -52.05 49.25
CA ILE A 882 28.48 -52.55 48.26
C ILE A 882 27.53 -51.41 47.83
N LEU A 883 27.01 -50.63 48.79
CA LEU A 883 26.13 -49.50 48.51
C LEU A 883 26.84 -48.42 47.67
N PHE A 884 28.09 -48.08 48.01
CA PHE A 884 28.88 -47.10 47.25
C PHE A 884 29.13 -47.57 45.82
N VAL A 885 29.53 -48.83 45.62
CA VAL A 885 29.74 -49.40 44.27
C VAL A 885 28.44 -49.40 43.46
N LEU A 886 27.30 -49.73 44.08
CA LEU A 886 26.01 -49.71 43.39
C LEU A 886 25.57 -48.29 43.01
N VAL A 887 25.72 -47.31 43.90
CA VAL A 887 25.41 -45.90 43.60
C VAL A 887 26.32 -45.35 42.48
N MET A 888 27.62 -45.66 42.52
CA MET A 888 28.55 -45.25 41.46
C MET A 888 28.24 -45.92 40.11
N ALA A 889 27.82 -47.19 40.11
CA ALA A 889 27.36 -47.88 38.91
C ALA A 889 26.04 -47.29 38.37
N TYR A 890 25.10 -46.95 39.26
CA TYR A 890 23.82 -46.33 38.91
C TYR A 890 24.02 -44.94 38.28
N VAL A 891 24.86 -44.11 38.88
CA VAL A 891 25.23 -42.79 38.33
C VAL A 891 26.00 -42.95 37.01
N GLY A 892 26.87 -43.95 36.90
CA GLY A 892 27.54 -44.29 35.64
C GLY A 892 26.60 -44.76 34.52
N LEU A 893 25.43 -45.29 34.86
CA LEU A 893 24.36 -45.61 33.91
C LEU A 893 23.50 -44.39 33.59
N SER A 894 23.18 -43.52 34.55
CA SER A 894 22.36 -42.31 34.32
C SER A 894 23.08 -41.24 33.49
N TYR A 895 24.42 -41.25 33.44
CA TYR A 895 25.22 -40.36 32.60
C TYR A 895 25.66 -40.99 31.26
N ARG A 896 25.21 -42.20 30.95
CA ARG A 896 25.58 -42.87 29.70
C ARG A 896 24.47 -42.70 28.66
N ASP A 897 24.64 -41.70 27.81
CA ASP A 897 23.77 -41.47 26.64
C ASP A 897 23.61 -42.78 25.83
N PRO A 898 22.38 -43.25 25.58
CA PRO A 898 22.12 -44.30 24.62
C PRO A 898 22.24 -43.73 23.20
N MET A 899 23.19 -44.27 22.42
CA MET A 899 23.14 -44.26 20.96
C MET A 899 22.10 -45.27 20.46
#